data_AF-W6MTQ8-F1
#
_entry.id   AF-W6MTQ8-F1
#
_cell.length_a   1.000
_cell.length_b   1.000
_cell.length_c   1.000
_cell.angle_alpha   90.00
_cell.angle_beta   90.00
_cell.angle_gamma   90.00
#
_symmetry.space_group_name_H-M   'P 1'
#
loop_
_entity.id
_entity.type
_entity.pdbx_description
1 polymer ?
#
loop_
_entity_poly.entity_id
_entity_poly.type
_entity_poly.pdbx_seq_one_letter_code
_entity_poly.pdbx_strand_id
1 'polypeptide(L)'
;MSSPGLPHNPEDSDDAVTITPDDEPRYNPTQLIYNRETGLEGSTLLNGETNGLTEGSSSTLANGFPRQSSDLMQSHLQQLQYNEHRISLNRSIGSALGILGELRAENSKRPIFYPTDAEDSSNSKLIGSSSRLALIRQNSLAPAQNLIHKATEIKDVEQFELLTINLKLDQTSGVNAISSLDRTGLASLFNDKVNHVMKHLQALKERIDDTSSKVFVTGDLNSGKSAFCNALLRRRLLPEDQQPCTSVFCEVIDARDNSGVEEVHAVSIGQAYNRRKETSYKIFGLKDLEDLVYRSDLYSILKIYVNDNRPIERSLLKNGVIDISLIDAPGLNLDSYQTTQVFSRQEEIDLVVFVVNAENHFTLSGKEFIASAAHDKNLMFIVVNKFDNIKDQDKCRHKIMDQVHVLSPETYKDASEFVHFVSSADVLEGLPEGGPDGDADGKDDNDPLDYDSPEFDHLEASLRRFILEKRSISKLLPVKTYLGKLYSDLGKLCVINEKLYLQSRDDMLLELNALTPKYEQAVAESTKIHDQIQKVIESTSADVYSFSRNKITNTVNAIKDMPLAQYRGLASLYVFAKETQFLMINELLNSVTDSENYARKRTGLAVDEIRQIGITQVASAKLPNTRFKEEAMFTKKYHNLRKRLNEDISPFDFFDPTFDGFFRAIGLLRGGTSYQLQVWKSSASAMAVYSSTRVLQNGVAVLKNVVSVRDILSVGFFKKVVTPVILTAGALSVAYLVYDMPNAYQRKTARKMSRQVQEEDYQHANSSRIAKECRKVLAYPSRDVMNCLQTSLEETATKKKQITESLKNSDMSYDFYRRLAKMITTQKTQVESFSFEALHSVD
;
A
#
# COMPACT_ATOMS: atom_id res chain seq x y z
N MET A 1 4.55 -4.14 40.49
CA MET A 1 4.77 -4.14 41.95
C MET A 1 4.86 -5.59 42.37
N SER A 2 5.93 -6.18 42.88
CA SER A 2 7.30 -5.76 43.18
C SER A 2 8.08 -7.07 43.41
N SER A 3 9.28 -7.19 42.86
CA SER A 3 10.26 -8.23 43.24
C SER A 3 10.69 -8.06 44.71
N PRO A 4 11.34 -9.07 45.32
CA PRO A 4 12.82 -9.09 45.40
C PRO A 4 13.38 -10.54 45.40
N GLY A 5 14.67 -10.89 45.29
CA GLY A 5 15.95 -10.18 45.28
C GLY A 5 17.05 -11.23 45.62
N LEU A 6 18.12 -11.30 44.82
CA LEU A 6 19.37 -12.06 45.06
C LEU A 6 20.18 -11.45 46.23
N PRO A 7 21.20 -12.15 46.79
CA PRO A 7 22.58 -11.86 46.36
C PRO A 7 23.66 -12.98 46.49
N HIS A 8 24.71 -12.80 45.67
CA HIS A 8 26.16 -13.02 45.88
C HIS A 8 26.88 -14.39 45.84
N ASN A 9 27.84 -14.47 44.90
CA ASN A 9 29.07 -15.30 44.77
C ASN A 9 30.20 -14.74 45.69
N PRO A 10 31.34 -15.43 45.99
CA PRO A 10 32.38 -15.79 44.99
C PRO A 10 33.34 -17.00 45.26
N GLU A 11 34.03 -17.42 44.18
CA GLU A 11 35.45 -17.83 43.99
C GLU A 11 36.16 -19.00 44.73
N ASP A 12 36.81 -19.82 43.89
CA ASP A 12 38.20 -20.34 43.92
C ASP A 12 38.58 -21.79 44.31
N SER A 13 39.25 -22.41 43.31
CA SER A 13 40.48 -23.24 43.34
C SER A 13 40.45 -24.75 43.65
N ASP A 14 40.77 -25.51 42.59
CA ASP A 14 41.84 -26.50 42.41
C ASP A 14 42.13 -27.64 43.41
N ASP A 15 42.21 -28.82 42.78
CA ASP A 15 43.18 -29.92 42.96
C ASP A 15 43.01 -31.02 44.01
N ALA A 16 43.09 -32.24 43.44
CA ALA A 16 43.81 -33.43 43.91
C ALA A 16 43.04 -34.60 44.59
N VAL A 17 42.92 -35.67 43.77
CA VAL A 17 43.21 -37.09 44.08
C VAL A 17 42.21 -37.85 44.96
N THR A 18 41.62 -38.93 44.42
CA THR A 18 41.81 -40.33 44.90
C THR A 18 41.08 -41.34 43.98
N ILE A 19 41.87 -42.04 43.16
CA ILE A 19 41.96 -43.50 42.90
C ILE A 19 40.66 -44.34 42.84
N THR A 20 40.55 -45.06 41.71
CA THR A 20 39.57 -46.08 41.27
C THR A 20 39.57 -47.37 42.10
N PRO A 21 38.56 -48.24 41.91
CA PRO A 21 38.85 -49.42 41.10
C PRO A 21 37.79 -49.75 40.04
N ASP A 22 38.27 -50.52 39.07
CA ASP A 22 37.72 -50.94 37.79
C ASP A 22 36.54 -51.93 37.87
N ASP A 23 35.63 -51.89 36.87
CA ASP A 23 35.46 -52.96 35.87
C ASP A 23 34.21 -52.74 34.95
N GLU A 24 34.48 -52.65 33.63
CA GLU A 24 33.61 -52.84 32.43
C GLU A 24 32.45 -51.86 32.08
N PRO A 25 31.95 -51.83 30.82
CA PRO A 25 32.59 -51.32 29.61
C PRO A 25 31.87 -50.08 29.03
N ARG A 26 32.60 -49.22 28.31
CA ARG A 26 32.14 -47.92 27.78
C ARG A 26 31.15 -48.06 26.61
N TYR A 27 29.89 -47.66 26.81
CA TYR A 27 29.03 -47.11 25.75
C TYR A 27 29.28 -45.60 25.67
N ASN A 28 29.89 -45.10 24.59
CA ASN A 28 29.98 -43.67 24.31
C ASN A 28 28.78 -43.23 23.44
N PRO A 29 27.96 -42.27 23.88
CA PRO A 29 26.91 -41.69 23.05
C PRO A 29 27.52 -40.58 22.18
N THR A 30 27.65 -40.81 20.87
CA THR A 30 28.01 -39.74 19.94
C THR A 30 26.83 -38.80 19.74
N GLN A 31 26.89 -37.68 20.46
CA GLN A 31 26.07 -36.49 20.22
C GLN A 31 26.38 -35.94 18.82
N LEU A 32 25.34 -35.84 17.99
CA LEU A 32 25.32 -35.12 16.72
C LEU A 32 25.54 -33.62 16.98
N ILE A 33 26.75 -33.12 16.72
CA ILE A 33 27.03 -31.70 16.62
C ILE A 33 26.71 -31.26 15.19
N TYR A 34 25.61 -30.52 15.04
CA TYR A 34 25.32 -29.74 13.84
C TYR A 34 26.30 -28.57 13.76
N ASN A 35 27.29 -28.65 12.87
CA ASN A 35 27.99 -27.44 12.40
C ASN A 35 27.19 -26.85 11.23
N ARG A 36 26.39 -25.83 11.57
CA ARG A 36 25.75 -24.92 10.63
C ARG A 36 26.62 -23.67 10.55
N GLU A 37 27.45 -23.57 9.51
CA GLU A 37 27.92 -22.32 8.90
C GLU A 37 28.93 -22.63 7.79
N THR A 38 28.51 -22.49 6.54
CA THR A 38 29.20 -21.78 5.45
C THR A 38 28.44 -22.07 4.15
N GLY A 39 27.95 -21.01 3.52
CA GLY A 39 27.41 -21.08 2.16
C GLY A 39 28.53 -21.35 1.18
N LEU A 40 28.33 -22.28 0.25
CA LEU A 40 29.11 -22.34 -0.97
C LEU A 40 28.19 -22.01 -2.15
N GLU A 41 28.35 -20.77 -2.60
CA GLU A 41 28.11 -20.34 -3.96
C GLU A 41 28.94 -21.19 -4.93
N GLY A 42 28.40 -21.39 -6.12
CA GLY A 42 29.07 -22.14 -7.18
C GLY A 42 30.42 -21.52 -7.59
N SER A 43 31.40 -22.39 -7.80
CA SER A 43 32.47 -22.19 -8.79
C SER A 43 33.27 -23.49 -8.93
N THR A 44 32.85 -24.37 -9.85
CA THR A 44 33.80 -25.32 -10.44
C THR A 44 34.69 -24.54 -11.40
N LEU A 45 35.88 -24.18 -10.90
CA LEU A 45 37.00 -23.68 -11.69
C LEU A 45 37.46 -24.79 -12.65
N LEU A 46 37.17 -24.63 -13.94
CA LEU A 46 37.92 -25.26 -15.02
C LEU A 46 38.45 -24.13 -15.90
N ASN A 47 39.72 -23.79 -15.67
CA ASN A 47 40.47 -22.86 -16.51
C ASN A 47 40.48 -23.37 -17.95
N GLY A 48 40.14 -22.47 -18.87
CA GLY A 48 40.35 -22.68 -20.29
C GLY A 48 41.83 -22.57 -20.65
N GLU A 49 42.31 -23.54 -21.40
CA GLU A 49 43.26 -23.28 -22.48
C GLU A 49 42.74 -23.93 -23.75
N THR A 50 42.38 -23.06 -24.70
CA THR A 50 42.07 -23.39 -26.08
C THR A 50 43.37 -23.77 -26.79
N ASN A 51 43.45 -25.01 -27.30
CA ASN A 51 44.27 -25.33 -28.46
C ASN A 51 43.54 -26.41 -29.27
N GLY A 52 43.10 -26.04 -30.47
CA GLY A 52 42.46 -26.96 -31.40
C GLY A 52 43.48 -27.86 -32.05
N LEU A 53 43.15 -29.15 -32.17
CA LEU A 53 43.71 -30.09 -33.15
C LEU A 53 42.68 -31.20 -33.42
N THR A 54 42.11 -31.13 -34.62
CA THR A 54 41.85 -32.23 -35.59
C THR A 54 41.40 -33.62 -35.12
N GLU A 55 40.32 -34.08 -35.75
CA GLU A 55 39.95 -35.49 -35.96
C GLU A 55 41.18 -36.39 -36.23
N GLY A 56 41.28 -37.48 -35.48
CA GLY A 56 42.35 -38.45 -35.60
C GLY A 56 42.08 -39.70 -34.75
N SER A 57 41.77 -40.79 -35.44
CA SER A 57 41.60 -42.16 -34.99
C SER A 57 42.55 -42.61 -33.88
N SER A 58 42.02 -43.22 -32.81
CA SER A 58 42.74 -44.24 -32.04
C SER A 58 41.77 -45.20 -31.34
N SER A 59 41.42 -46.24 -32.10
CA SER A 59 41.24 -47.58 -31.54
C SER A 59 42.44 -47.95 -30.66
N THR A 60 42.19 -48.77 -29.62
CA THR A 60 43.14 -49.35 -28.65
C THR A 60 43.38 -48.54 -27.39
N LEU A 61 42.45 -48.63 -26.44
CA LEU A 61 42.69 -48.80 -24.99
C LEU A 61 41.37 -49.27 -24.33
N ALA A 62 40.84 -50.39 -24.83
CA ALA A 62 39.81 -51.15 -24.15
C ALA A 62 40.50 -52.34 -23.49
N ASN A 63 40.77 -52.24 -22.19
CA ASN A 63 41.06 -53.41 -21.36
C ASN A 63 40.81 -53.07 -19.88
N GLY A 64 39.72 -53.64 -19.33
CA GLY A 64 39.72 -54.12 -17.95
C GLY A 64 39.13 -53.23 -16.85
N PHE A 65 38.02 -52.52 -17.07
CA PHE A 65 37.12 -52.15 -15.97
C PHE A 65 35.92 -53.11 -15.95
N PRO A 66 35.56 -53.73 -14.82
CA PRO A 66 34.43 -54.64 -14.77
C PRO A 66 33.13 -53.86 -15.09
N ARG A 67 32.32 -54.39 -16.02
CA ARG A 67 31.00 -53.82 -16.41
C ARG A 67 30.13 -53.49 -15.19
N GLN A 68 30.20 -54.30 -14.12
CA GLN A 68 29.52 -54.09 -12.83
C GLN A 68 29.76 -52.70 -12.21
N SER A 69 30.98 -52.16 -12.26
CA SER A 69 31.26 -50.83 -11.69
C SER A 69 30.66 -49.68 -12.52
N SER A 70 30.48 -49.90 -13.83
CA SER A 70 29.92 -48.91 -14.75
C SER A 70 28.41 -48.79 -14.54
N ASP A 71 27.69 -49.90 -14.43
CA ASP A 71 26.22 -49.92 -14.35
C ASP A 71 25.72 -49.35 -13.01
N LEU A 72 26.41 -49.69 -11.91
CA LEU A 72 26.12 -49.12 -10.59
C LEU A 72 26.41 -47.61 -10.55
N MET A 73 27.56 -47.17 -11.10
CA MET A 73 27.92 -45.76 -11.16
C MET A 73 26.91 -44.95 -11.99
N GLN A 74 26.46 -45.50 -13.12
CA GLN A 74 25.45 -44.86 -13.96
C GLN A 74 24.09 -44.78 -13.27
N SER A 75 23.67 -45.82 -12.54
CA SER A 75 22.46 -45.81 -11.71
C SER A 75 22.53 -44.71 -10.64
N HIS A 76 23.66 -44.59 -9.94
CA HIS A 76 23.85 -43.52 -8.95
C HIS A 76 23.82 -42.13 -9.56
N LEU A 77 24.45 -41.90 -10.71
CA LEU A 77 24.38 -40.62 -11.41
C LEU A 77 22.94 -40.23 -11.78
N GLN A 78 22.15 -41.19 -12.26
CA GLN A 78 20.73 -40.97 -12.57
C GLN A 78 19.89 -40.67 -11.32
N GLN A 79 20.16 -41.35 -10.20
CA GLN A 79 19.51 -41.04 -8.92
C GLN A 79 19.80 -39.61 -8.47
N LEU A 80 21.06 -39.16 -8.58
CA LEU A 80 21.46 -37.80 -8.24
C LEU A 80 20.76 -36.78 -9.15
N GLN A 81 20.77 -36.99 -10.46
CA GLN A 81 20.10 -36.11 -11.43
C GLN A 81 18.58 -36.03 -11.18
N TYR A 82 17.93 -37.18 -10.95
CA TYR A 82 16.50 -37.21 -10.63
C TYR A 82 16.19 -36.42 -9.36
N ASN A 83 16.98 -36.62 -8.30
CA ASN A 83 16.77 -35.92 -7.04
C ASN A 83 17.04 -34.41 -7.16
N GLU A 84 18.07 -34.01 -7.89
CA GLU A 84 18.38 -32.61 -8.19
C GLU A 84 17.22 -31.94 -8.95
N HIS A 85 16.71 -32.60 -10.00
CA HIS A 85 15.58 -32.10 -10.78
C HIS A 85 14.31 -32.01 -9.93
N ARG A 86 14.04 -33.01 -9.09
CA ARG A 86 12.91 -33.03 -8.14
C ARG A 86 12.98 -31.84 -7.18
N ILE A 87 14.11 -31.65 -6.51
CA ILE A 87 14.31 -30.55 -5.55
C ILE A 87 14.21 -29.20 -6.24
N SER A 88 14.81 -29.06 -7.43
CA SER A 88 14.79 -27.82 -8.20
C SER A 88 13.39 -27.46 -8.68
N LEU A 89 12.61 -28.41 -9.18
CA LEU A 89 11.21 -28.20 -9.55
C LEU A 89 10.35 -27.84 -8.33
N ASN A 90 10.57 -28.48 -7.17
CA ASN A 90 9.86 -28.14 -5.94
C ASN A 90 10.15 -26.70 -5.50
N ARG A 91 11.42 -26.27 -5.61
CA ARG A 91 11.81 -24.86 -5.40
C ARG A 91 11.12 -23.93 -6.40
N SER A 92 11.07 -24.28 -7.69
CA SER A 92 10.36 -23.51 -8.71
C SER A 92 8.86 -23.41 -8.43
N ILE A 93 8.20 -24.46 -7.94
CA ILE A 93 6.80 -24.38 -7.48
C ILE A 93 6.68 -23.37 -6.33
N GLY A 94 7.59 -23.41 -5.36
CA GLY A 94 7.65 -22.44 -4.27
C GLY A 94 7.77 -20.99 -4.78
N SER A 95 8.67 -20.75 -5.74
CA SER A 95 8.84 -19.45 -6.40
C SER A 95 7.58 -19.02 -7.16
N ALA A 96 6.93 -19.94 -7.90
CA ALA A 96 5.67 -19.66 -8.60
C ALA A 96 4.54 -19.27 -7.64
N LEU A 97 4.40 -19.98 -6.51
CA LEU A 97 3.44 -19.65 -5.46
C LEU A 97 3.72 -18.27 -4.84
N GLY A 98 4.99 -17.93 -4.63
CA GLY A 98 5.42 -16.60 -4.17
C GLY A 98 5.03 -15.50 -5.16
N ILE A 99 5.33 -15.69 -6.45
CA ILE A 99 4.99 -14.77 -7.55
C ILE A 99 3.47 -14.55 -7.63
N LEU A 100 2.67 -15.62 -7.59
CA LEU A 100 1.22 -15.53 -7.60
C LEU A 100 0.67 -14.82 -6.36
N GLY A 101 1.30 -15.01 -5.20
CA GLY A 101 1.00 -14.29 -3.96
C GLY A 101 1.26 -12.78 -4.07
N GLU A 102 2.43 -12.39 -4.59
CA GLU A 102 2.76 -10.99 -4.86
C GLU A 102 1.78 -10.36 -5.87
N LEU A 103 1.46 -11.08 -6.95
CA LEU A 103 0.56 -10.62 -7.99
C LEU A 103 -0.87 -10.40 -7.44
N ARG A 104 -1.37 -11.31 -6.60
CA ARG A 104 -2.65 -11.16 -5.91
C ARG A 104 -2.66 -9.96 -4.96
N ALA A 105 -1.57 -9.76 -4.21
CA ALA A 105 -1.45 -8.62 -3.31
C ALA A 105 -1.45 -7.29 -4.08
N GLU A 106 -0.77 -7.22 -5.22
CA GLU A 106 -0.80 -6.04 -6.09
C GLU A 106 -2.20 -5.84 -6.68
N ASN A 107 -2.84 -6.89 -7.21
CA ASN A 107 -4.20 -6.82 -7.77
C ASN A 107 -5.24 -6.30 -6.78
N SER A 108 -5.09 -6.62 -5.49
CA SER A 108 -5.98 -6.15 -4.42
C SER A 108 -5.86 -4.64 -4.16
N LYS A 109 -4.66 -4.07 -4.37
CA LYS A 109 -4.38 -2.65 -4.17
C LYS A 109 -4.62 -1.85 -5.45
N ARG A 110 -4.20 -2.42 -6.58
CA ARG A 110 -4.17 -1.80 -7.91
C ARG A 110 -4.57 -2.86 -8.93
N PRO A 111 -5.80 -2.77 -9.47
CA PRO A 111 -6.33 -3.85 -10.29
C PRO A 111 -5.50 -4.08 -11.56
N ILE A 112 -5.14 -5.33 -11.81
CA ILE A 112 -4.42 -5.79 -13.01
C ILE A 112 -5.26 -5.52 -14.25
N PHE A 113 -4.60 -5.16 -15.35
CA PHE A 113 -5.18 -5.15 -16.67
C PHE A 113 -5.09 -6.54 -17.28
N TYR A 114 -6.24 -7.17 -17.49
CA TYR A 114 -6.36 -8.44 -18.20
C TYR A 114 -6.87 -8.16 -19.62
N PRO A 115 -6.16 -8.58 -20.68
CA PRO A 115 -6.63 -8.37 -22.04
C PRO A 115 -7.87 -9.26 -22.29
N THR A 116 -8.96 -8.64 -22.72
CA THR A 116 -10.20 -9.33 -23.10
C THR A 116 -10.31 -9.32 -24.62
N ASP A 117 -10.72 -10.43 -25.22
CA ASP A 117 -11.09 -10.50 -26.64
C ASP A 117 -12.28 -9.55 -26.90
N ALA A 118 -11.98 -8.32 -27.29
CA ALA A 118 -12.98 -7.36 -27.74
C ALA A 118 -12.78 -7.16 -29.23
N GLU A 119 -13.39 -8.04 -30.04
CA GLU A 119 -13.70 -7.69 -31.42
C GLU A 119 -14.65 -6.47 -31.41
N ASP A 120 -14.27 -5.44 -32.17
CA ASP A 120 -15.09 -4.34 -32.69
C ASP A 120 -16.21 -3.80 -31.80
N SER A 121 -15.87 -2.91 -30.87
CA SER A 121 -16.83 -2.00 -30.23
C SER A 121 -17.27 -0.85 -31.16
N SER A 122 -17.75 -1.16 -32.37
CA SER A 122 -18.38 -0.17 -33.26
C SER A 122 -19.89 0.01 -33.03
N ASN A 123 -20.47 -0.70 -32.04
CA ASN A 123 -21.91 -0.66 -31.73
C ASN A 123 -22.27 -0.16 -30.31
N SER A 124 -21.58 0.87 -29.82
CA SER A 124 -21.96 1.58 -28.57
C SER A 124 -23.09 2.63 -28.76
N LYS A 125 -24.08 2.35 -29.62
CA LYS A 125 -25.24 3.25 -29.84
C LYS A 125 -26.43 3.02 -28.90
N LEU A 126 -26.36 2.08 -27.95
CA LEU A 126 -27.50 1.70 -27.11
C LEU A 126 -27.27 1.91 -25.61
N ILE A 127 -26.78 3.09 -25.21
CA ILE A 127 -26.87 3.56 -23.82
C ILE A 127 -27.71 4.83 -23.81
N GLY A 128 -28.93 4.73 -23.25
CA GLY A 128 -29.90 5.81 -23.21
C GLY A 128 -29.34 7.10 -22.60
N SER A 129 -29.90 8.23 -23.02
CA SER A 129 -29.51 9.59 -22.59
C SER A 129 -29.51 9.78 -21.06
N SER A 130 -30.35 9.02 -20.34
CA SER A 130 -30.43 9.06 -18.87
C SER A 130 -29.23 8.41 -18.16
N SER A 131 -28.69 7.32 -18.72
CA SER A 131 -27.49 6.63 -18.20
C SER A 131 -26.19 7.40 -18.46
N ARG A 132 -26.12 8.20 -19.55
CA ARG A 132 -25.01 9.14 -19.78
C ARG A 132 -24.95 10.22 -18.69
N LEU A 133 -26.09 10.73 -18.24
CA LEU A 133 -26.15 11.74 -17.17
C LEU A 133 -25.74 11.19 -15.80
N ALA A 134 -26.01 9.91 -15.52
CA ALA A 134 -25.57 9.24 -14.30
C ALA A 134 -24.05 9.01 -14.27
N LEU A 135 -23.45 8.61 -15.41
CA LEU A 135 -22.00 8.44 -15.55
C LEU A 135 -21.25 9.78 -15.49
N ILE A 136 -21.80 10.86 -16.07
CA ILE A 136 -21.21 12.21 -15.99
C ILE A 136 -21.20 12.74 -14.53
N ARG A 137 -22.11 12.27 -13.67
CA ARG A 137 -22.16 12.64 -12.24
C ARG A 137 -21.10 11.93 -11.37
N GLN A 138 -20.49 10.84 -11.84
CA GLN A 138 -19.46 10.06 -11.12
C GLN A 138 -18.03 10.32 -11.65
N ASN A 139 -17.76 11.52 -12.17
CA ASN A 139 -16.43 11.92 -12.70
C ASN A 139 -15.38 12.13 -11.59
N SER A 140 -14.96 11.04 -10.92
CA SER A 140 -13.75 10.95 -10.12
C SER A 140 -12.72 9.95 -10.69
N LEU A 141 -12.92 9.41 -11.90
CA LEU A 141 -12.11 8.35 -12.52
C LEU A 141 -11.70 8.65 -13.98
N ALA A 142 -11.47 9.91 -14.34
CA ALA A 142 -11.02 10.30 -15.68
C ALA A 142 -9.72 9.58 -16.18
N PRO A 143 -8.73 9.23 -15.34
CA PRO A 143 -7.53 8.53 -15.81
C PRO A 143 -7.81 7.08 -16.26
N ALA A 144 -8.86 6.44 -15.74
CA ALA A 144 -9.14 5.03 -16.00
C ALA A 144 -9.80 4.79 -17.38
N GLN A 145 -10.58 5.74 -17.89
CA GLN A 145 -11.27 5.61 -19.18
C GLN A 145 -10.32 5.71 -20.39
N ASN A 146 -9.28 6.54 -20.30
CA ASN A 146 -8.26 6.65 -21.35
C ASN A 146 -7.41 5.37 -21.48
N LEU A 147 -7.24 4.61 -20.38
CA LEU A 147 -6.47 3.37 -20.38
C LEU A 147 -7.21 2.21 -21.04
N ILE A 148 -8.55 2.17 -20.94
CA ILE A 148 -9.38 1.15 -21.58
C ILE A 148 -9.27 1.26 -23.10
N HIS A 149 -9.35 2.48 -23.64
CA HIS A 149 -9.27 2.73 -25.08
C HIS A 149 -7.87 2.43 -25.65
N LYS A 150 -6.80 2.63 -24.85
CA LYS A 150 -5.42 2.32 -25.24
C LYS A 150 -5.08 0.83 -25.09
N ALA A 151 -5.66 0.13 -24.13
CA ALA A 151 -5.51 -1.31 -23.99
C ALA A 151 -6.12 -2.09 -25.17
N THR A 152 -7.23 -1.58 -25.74
CA THR A 152 -7.83 -2.12 -26.98
C THR A 152 -7.01 -1.89 -28.25
N GLU A 153 -6.01 -0.99 -28.24
CA GLU A 153 -5.14 -0.73 -29.41
C GLU A 153 -3.89 -1.65 -29.45
N ILE A 154 -3.62 -2.42 -28.39
CA ILE A 154 -2.51 -3.39 -28.37
C ILE A 154 -2.97 -4.65 -29.12
N LYS A 155 -2.74 -4.65 -30.44
CA LYS A 155 -3.23 -5.65 -31.42
C LYS A 155 -2.62 -7.07 -31.34
N ASP A 156 -1.81 -7.39 -30.35
CA ASP A 156 -1.21 -8.72 -30.20
C ASP A 156 -1.77 -9.42 -28.96
N VAL A 157 -3.02 -9.90 -29.06
CA VAL A 157 -3.62 -10.74 -28.01
C VAL A 157 -3.12 -12.16 -28.21
N GLU A 158 -1.93 -12.43 -27.69
CA GLU A 158 -1.48 -13.81 -27.51
C GLU A 158 -2.40 -14.48 -26.47
N GLN A 159 -3.10 -15.54 -26.89
CA GLN A 159 -4.00 -16.30 -26.02
C GLN A 159 -3.26 -16.84 -24.79
N PHE A 160 -3.87 -16.69 -23.62
CA PHE A 160 -3.42 -17.37 -22.40
C PHE A 160 -3.84 -18.84 -22.46
N GLU A 161 -3.04 -19.74 -21.89
CA GLU A 161 -3.40 -21.16 -21.83
C GLU A 161 -4.02 -21.51 -20.48
N LEU A 162 -3.34 -21.14 -19.39
CA LEU A 162 -3.72 -21.47 -18.02
C LEU A 162 -4.50 -20.35 -17.36
N LEU A 163 -4.10 -19.09 -17.54
CA LEU A 163 -4.71 -17.92 -16.89
C LEU A 163 -6.01 -17.43 -17.56
N THR A 164 -6.61 -18.25 -18.42
CA THR A 164 -7.89 -17.96 -19.07
C THR A 164 -9.03 -17.80 -18.06
N ILE A 165 -9.70 -16.65 -18.13
CA ILE A 165 -10.93 -16.35 -17.38
C ILE A 165 -12.13 -16.75 -18.24
N ASN A 166 -12.64 -17.96 -18.02
CA ASN A 166 -13.87 -18.42 -18.67
C ASN A 166 -15.06 -18.13 -17.75
N LEU A 167 -15.91 -17.17 -18.13
CA LEU A 167 -17.23 -17.01 -17.52
C LEU A 167 -18.15 -18.09 -18.08
N LYS A 168 -18.48 -19.11 -17.28
CA LYS A 168 -19.62 -19.99 -17.58
C LYS A 168 -20.91 -19.21 -17.32
N LEU A 169 -21.32 -18.38 -18.28
CA LEU A 169 -22.65 -17.79 -18.31
C LEU A 169 -23.58 -18.76 -19.05
N ASP A 170 -24.72 -19.08 -18.44
CA ASP A 170 -25.71 -20.02 -18.96
C ASP A 170 -26.19 -19.62 -20.37
N GLN A 171 -26.57 -20.62 -21.18
CA GLN A 171 -26.39 -20.77 -22.64
C GLN A 171 -27.04 -19.74 -23.61
N THR A 172 -27.13 -18.43 -23.33
CA THR A 172 -27.71 -17.48 -24.30
C THR A 172 -26.89 -16.21 -24.60
N SER A 173 -25.71 -16.01 -24.01
CA SER A 173 -24.87 -14.82 -24.31
C SER A 173 -23.38 -15.08 -24.01
N GLY A 174 -22.77 -16.01 -24.75
CA GLY A 174 -21.53 -16.68 -24.34
C GLY A 174 -20.18 -15.98 -24.57
N VAL A 175 -20.09 -14.82 -25.24
CA VAL A 175 -18.76 -14.25 -25.57
C VAL A 175 -18.62 -12.76 -25.21
N ASN A 176 -19.71 -11.98 -25.18
CA ASN A 176 -19.64 -10.52 -25.04
C ASN A 176 -19.85 -9.98 -23.60
N ALA A 177 -19.88 -10.85 -22.59
CA ALA A 177 -20.13 -10.42 -21.20
C ALA A 177 -18.86 -9.95 -20.47
N ILE A 178 -17.67 -10.49 -20.81
CA ILE A 178 -16.41 -10.20 -20.10
C ILE A 178 -15.97 -8.74 -20.32
N SER A 179 -16.17 -8.19 -21.52
CA SER A 179 -15.86 -6.78 -21.85
C SER A 179 -16.84 -5.78 -21.22
N SER A 180 -17.99 -6.24 -20.73
CA SER A 180 -18.99 -5.41 -20.04
C SER A 180 -18.78 -5.33 -18.52
N LEU A 181 -17.86 -6.12 -17.97
CA LEU A 181 -17.57 -6.16 -16.54
C LEU A 181 -16.71 -4.97 -16.13
N ASP A 182 -17.05 -4.38 -14.98
CA ASP A 182 -16.22 -3.37 -14.34
C ASP A 182 -14.85 -3.95 -13.93
N ARG A 183 -13.84 -3.08 -13.87
CA ARG A 183 -12.45 -3.42 -13.55
C ARG A 183 -12.32 -4.17 -12.22
N THR A 184 -13.15 -3.82 -11.24
CA THR A 184 -13.20 -4.49 -9.94
C THR A 184 -13.72 -5.94 -10.05
N GLY A 185 -14.69 -6.18 -10.93
CA GLY A 185 -15.23 -7.50 -11.23
C GLY A 185 -14.19 -8.41 -11.91
N LEU A 186 -13.49 -7.92 -12.93
CA LEU A 186 -12.42 -8.67 -13.60
C LEU A 186 -11.26 -8.98 -12.65
N ALA A 187 -10.88 -8.05 -11.78
CA ALA A 187 -9.85 -8.26 -10.77
C ALA A 187 -10.23 -9.36 -9.77
N SER A 188 -11.50 -9.42 -9.36
CA SER A 188 -12.01 -10.50 -8.49
C SER A 188 -11.95 -11.86 -9.18
N LEU A 189 -12.43 -11.94 -10.43
CA LEU A 189 -12.40 -13.19 -11.21
C LEU A 189 -10.97 -13.68 -11.46
N PHE A 190 -10.04 -12.75 -11.71
CA PHE A 190 -8.63 -13.08 -11.83
C PHE A 190 -8.07 -13.64 -10.51
N ASN A 191 -8.41 -13.05 -9.36
CA ASN A 191 -7.99 -13.58 -8.06
C ASN A 191 -8.52 -15.00 -7.81
N ASP A 192 -9.76 -15.29 -8.19
CA ASP A 192 -10.33 -16.63 -8.07
C ASP A 192 -9.59 -17.64 -8.96
N LYS A 193 -9.24 -17.23 -10.19
CA LYS A 193 -8.44 -18.04 -11.10
C LYS A 193 -7.04 -18.29 -10.55
N VAL A 194 -6.37 -17.27 -10.01
CA VAL A 194 -5.06 -17.40 -9.36
C VAL A 194 -5.13 -18.36 -8.18
N ASN A 195 -6.17 -18.29 -7.35
CA ASN A 195 -6.36 -19.22 -6.23
C ASN A 195 -6.53 -20.67 -6.72
N HIS A 196 -7.23 -20.89 -7.83
CA HIS A 196 -7.35 -22.21 -8.43
C HIS A 196 -6.00 -22.75 -8.91
N VAL A 197 -5.19 -21.92 -9.58
CA VAL A 197 -3.83 -22.27 -10.00
C VAL A 197 -2.93 -22.57 -8.79
N MET A 198 -3.00 -21.77 -7.73
CA MET A 198 -2.23 -22.02 -6.50
C MET A 198 -2.58 -23.37 -5.85
N LYS A 199 -3.87 -23.72 -5.79
CA LYS A 199 -4.31 -25.05 -5.30
C LYS A 199 -3.80 -26.19 -6.17
N HIS A 200 -3.83 -26.02 -7.50
CA HIS A 200 -3.30 -27.01 -8.42
C HIS A 200 -1.78 -27.19 -8.26
N LEU A 201 -1.02 -26.10 -8.10
CA LEU A 201 0.42 -26.14 -7.80
C LEU A 201 0.72 -26.87 -6.48
N GLN A 202 -0.12 -26.71 -5.46
CA GLN A 202 0.01 -27.46 -4.19
C GLN A 202 -0.21 -28.96 -4.40
N ALA A 203 -1.22 -29.36 -5.18
CA ALA A 203 -1.46 -30.76 -5.52
C ALA A 203 -0.31 -31.36 -6.34
N LEU A 204 0.25 -30.60 -7.30
CA LEU A 204 1.45 -31.00 -8.05
C LEU A 204 2.67 -31.16 -7.13
N LYS A 205 2.83 -30.28 -6.14
CA LYS A 205 3.89 -30.40 -5.14
C LYS A 205 3.76 -31.69 -4.33
N GLU A 206 2.56 -32.00 -3.82
CA GLU A 206 2.29 -33.25 -3.10
C GLU A 206 2.62 -34.49 -3.96
N ARG A 207 2.30 -34.45 -5.26
CA ARG A 207 2.62 -35.53 -6.22
C ARG A 207 4.13 -35.73 -6.45
N ILE A 208 4.92 -34.66 -6.43
CA ILE A 208 6.40 -34.73 -6.57
C ILE A 208 7.05 -35.16 -5.25
N ASP A 209 6.45 -34.76 -4.13
CA ASP A 209 6.93 -35.12 -2.80
C ASP A 209 6.74 -36.62 -2.52
N ASP A 210 5.75 -37.26 -3.14
CA ASP A 210 5.54 -38.71 -3.08
C ASP A 210 6.68 -39.51 -3.74
N THR A 211 7.45 -40.19 -2.90
CA THR A 211 8.58 -41.06 -3.25
C THR A 211 8.22 -42.53 -3.41
N SER A 212 6.95 -42.94 -3.25
CA SER A 212 6.53 -44.35 -3.31
C SER A 212 6.27 -44.89 -4.73
N SER A 213 6.90 -46.01 -5.07
CA SER A 213 6.79 -46.70 -6.36
C SER A 213 6.46 -48.16 -6.14
N LYS A 214 5.50 -48.69 -6.90
CA LYS A 214 5.10 -50.10 -6.79
C LYS A 214 5.57 -50.89 -7.98
N VAL A 215 6.27 -51.99 -7.71
CA VAL A 215 6.71 -52.97 -8.70
C VAL A 215 5.85 -54.21 -8.55
N PHE A 216 5.15 -54.57 -9.61
CA PHE A 216 4.22 -55.69 -9.63
C PHE A 216 4.85 -56.90 -10.29
N VAL A 217 5.10 -57.95 -9.51
CA VAL A 217 5.70 -59.21 -9.95
C VAL A 217 4.59 -60.23 -10.21
N THR A 218 4.52 -60.74 -11.43
CA THR A 218 3.49 -61.68 -11.89
C THR A 218 4.07 -62.71 -12.85
N GLY A 219 3.28 -63.72 -13.21
CA GLY A 219 3.71 -64.82 -14.07
C GLY A 219 2.99 -66.13 -13.77
N ASP A 220 3.28 -67.12 -14.59
CA ASP A 220 2.61 -68.43 -14.56
C ASP A 220 2.87 -69.19 -13.24
N LEU A 221 2.05 -70.19 -12.95
CA LEU A 221 2.30 -71.09 -11.82
C LEU A 221 3.70 -71.71 -11.92
N ASN A 222 4.37 -71.85 -10.78
CA ASN A 222 5.70 -72.47 -10.66
C ASN A 222 6.82 -71.84 -11.51
N SER A 223 6.66 -70.57 -11.92
CA SER A 223 7.72 -69.79 -12.57
C SER A 223 8.81 -69.28 -11.62
N GLY A 224 8.63 -69.47 -10.31
CA GLY A 224 9.57 -69.01 -9.28
C GLY A 224 9.44 -67.53 -8.95
N LYS A 225 8.21 -66.98 -8.94
CA LYS A 225 7.93 -65.57 -8.57
C LYS A 225 8.37 -65.24 -7.15
N SER A 226 7.93 -66.02 -6.17
CA SER A 226 8.25 -65.79 -4.76
C SER A 226 9.75 -65.99 -4.49
N ALA A 227 10.38 -66.97 -5.14
CA ALA A 227 11.84 -67.15 -5.15
C ALA A 227 12.58 -65.95 -5.76
N PHE A 228 12.07 -65.39 -6.87
CA PHE A 228 12.62 -64.19 -7.48
C PHE A 228 12.49 -62.95 -6.56
N CYS A 229 11.34 -62.77 -5.90
CA CYS A 229 11.16 -61.71 -4.90
C CYS A 229 12.11 -61.86 -3.71
N ASN A 230 12.28 -63.08 -3.20
CA ASN A 230 13.23 -63.38 -2.14
C ASN A 230 14.68 -63.09 -2.57
N ALA A 231 15.04 -63.43 -3.81
CA ALA A 231 16.35 -63.10 -4.38
C ALA A 231 16.55 -61.58 -4.51
N LEU A 232 15.52 -60.81 -4.92
CA LEU A 232 15.59 -59.34 -5.00
C LEU A 232 15.78 -58.68 -3.63
N LEU A 233 15.20 -59.29 -2.60
CA LEU A 233 15.32 -58.86 -1.21
C LEU A 233 16.59 -59.40 -0.53
N ARG A 234 17.32 -60.32 -1.17
CA ARG A 234 18.45 -61.07 -0.60
C ARG A 234 18.09 -61.71 0.76
N ARG A 235 16.85 -62.16 0.90
CA ARG A 235 16.28 -62.75 2.13
C ARG A 235 15.13 -63.69 1.79
N ARG A 236 15.10 -64.88 2.40
CA ARG A 236 13.97 -65.82 2.30
C ARG A 236 12.82 -65.35 3.18
N LEU A 237 11.85 -64.68 2.58
CA LEU A 237 10.70 -64.07 3.27
C LEU A 237 9.39 -64.70 2.83
N LEU A 238 9.11 -64.70 1.53
CA LEU A 238 7.90 -65.26 0.94
C LEU A 238 8.03 -66.79 0.87
N PRO A 239 6.97 -67.55 1.16
CA PRO A 239 7.02 -69.00 1.12
C PRO A 239 7.24 -69.53 -0.31
N GLU A 240 8.08 -70.56 -0.45
CA GLU A 240 8.40 -71.24 -1.70
C GLU A 240 7.98 -72.71 -1.60
N ASP A 241 6.89 -73.11 -2.27
CA ASP A 241 6.42 -74.50 -2.34
C ASP A 241 6.09 -74.88 -3.81
N GLN A 242 6.00 -76.18 -4.09
CA GLN A 242 5.69 -76.74 -5.41
C GLN A 242 4.19 -76.74 -5.71
N GLN A 243 3.35 -76.72 -4.67
CA GLN A 243 1.91 -76.47 -4.78
C GLN A 243 1.64 -74.96 -4.92
N PRO A 244 0.53 -74.50 -5.52
CA PRO A 244 0.22 -73.08 -5.64
C PRO A 244 0.22 -72.38 -4.26
N CYS A 245 1.32 -71.71 -3.90
CA CYS A 245 1.49 -71.12 -2.57
C CYS A 245 0.81 -69.76 -2.44
N THR A 246 0.77 -68.98 -3.54
CA THR A 246 0.28 -67.60 -3.54
C THR A 246 -1.16 -67.52 -3.99
N SER A 247 -2.09 -67.52 -3.02
CA SER A 247 -3.51 -67.23 -3.27
C SER A 247 -3.89 -65.78 -2.93
N VAL A 248 -3.06 -65.09 -2.14
CA VAL A 248 -3.25 -63.71 -1.68
C VAL A 248 -2.10 -62.83 -2.17
N PHE A 249 -2.39 -61.57 -2.51
CA PHE A 249 -1.36 -60.59 -2.88
C PHE A 249 -0.48 -60.25 -1.68
N CYS A 250 0.84 -60.31 -1.87
CA CYS A 250 1.82 -59.96 -0.83
C CYS A 250 2.57 -58.71 -1.26
N GLU A 251 2.45 -57.62 -0.51
CA GLU A 251 3.17 -56.37 -0.76
C GLU A 251 4.24 -56.16 0.31
N VAL A 252 5.50 -56.26 -0.10
CA VAL A 252 6.67 -56.08 0.75
C VAL A 252 7.07 -54.60 0.77
N ILE A 253 7.20 -54.06 1.97
CA ILE A 253 7.49 -52.65 2.26
C ILE A 253 8.62 -52.59 3.29
N ASP A 254 9.42 -51.54 3.26
CA ASP A 254 10.45 -51.30 4.27
C ASP A 254 9.85 -51.06 5.66
N ALA A 255 10.35 -51.75 6.68
CA ALA A 255 9.93 -51.63 8.08
C ALA A 255 10.08 -50.22 8.66
N ARG A 256 10.94 -49.35 8.09
CA ARG A 256 11.05 -47.93 8.46
C ARG A 256 9.74 -47.17 8.24
N ASP A 257 8.94 -47.58 7.27
CA ASP A 257 7.57 -47.07 7.10
C ASP A 257 6.61 -47.58 8.16
N ASN A 258 7.07 -48.45 9.06
CA ASN A 258 6.37 -48.93 10.22
C ASN A 258 7.17 -48.75 11.53
N SER A 259 7.80 -47.59 11.70
CA SER A 259 8.58 -47.27 12.91
C SER A 259 9.76 -48.22 13.17
N GLY A 260 10.22 -48.95 12.15
CA GLY A 260 11.29 -49.94 12.23
C GLY A 260 10.87 -51.33 12.69
N VAL A 261 9.56 -51.60 12.80
CA VAL A 261 9.04 -52.88 13.29
C VAL A 261 8.69 -53.81 12.12
N GLU A 262 9.21 -55.04 12.17
CA GLU A 262 8.88 -56.10 11.22
C GLU A 262 7.59 -56.82 11.63
N GLU A 263 6.52 -56.65 10.84
CA GLU A 263 5.22 -57.29 11.08
C GLU A 263 4.39 -57.39 9.80
N VAL A 264 3.37 -58.24 9.80
CA VAL A 264 2.45 -58.44 8.68
C VAL A 264 1.10 -57.83 9.01
N HIS A 265 0.63 -56.89 8.18
CA HIS A 265 -0.73 -56.38 8.24
C HIS A 265 -1.60 -57.12 7.22
N ALA A 266 -2.47 -57.99 7.71
CA ALA A 266 -3.43 -58.70 6.88
C ALA A 266 -4.72 -57.90 6.72
N VAL A 267 -5.04 -57.52 5.49
CA VAL A 267 -6.21 -56.70 5.15
C VAL A 267 -7.38 -57.62 4.82
N SER A 268 -8.50 -57.45 5.53
CA SER A 268 -9.69 -58.26 5.32
C SER A 268 -10.37 -57.90 3.99
N ILE A 269 -10.98 -58.90 3.34
CA ILE A 269 -11.68 -58.70 2.06
C ILE A 269 -12.74 -57.59 2.19
N GLY A 270 -12.75 -56.66 1.23
CA GLY A 270 -13.70 -55.53 1.19
C GLY A 270 -13.32 -54.32 2.05
N GLN A 271 -12.18 -54.35 2.77
CA GLN A 271 -11.65 -53.19 3.49
C GLN A 271 -10.48 -52.55 2.74
N ALA A 272 -10.40 -51.21 2.78
CA ALA A 272 -9.26 -50.46 2.27
C ALA A 272 -8.20 -50.27 3.37
N TYR A 273 -6.95 -50.59 3.05
CA TYR A 273 -5.83 -50.47 3.98
C TYR A 273 -5.59 -49.00 4.35
N ASN A 274 -5.53 -48.70 5.64
CA ASN A 274 -5.05 -47.40 6.14
C ASN A 274 -4.26 -47.60 7.42
N ARG A 275 -2.94 -47.36 7.35
CA ARG A 275 -2.03 -47.49 8.50
C ARG A 275 -2.46 -46.67 9.71
N ARG A 276 -3.10 -45.52 9.53
CA ARG A 276 -3.59 -44.67 10.65
C ARG A 276 -4.84 -45.23 11.32
N LYS A 277 -5.48 -46.24 10.74
CA LYS A 277 -6.73 -46.85 11.20
C LYS A 277 -6.50 -48.33 11.49
N GLU A 278 -6.17 -48.65 12.73
CA GLU A 278 -5.89 -50.02 13.20
C GLU A 278 -7.04 -50.99 12.94
N THR A 279 -8.29 -50.53 12.83
CA THR A 279 -9.44 -51.40 12.52
C THR A 279 -9.47 -51.89 11.08
N SER A 280 -8.58 -51.40 10.20
CA SER A 280 -8.57 -51.76 8.77
C SER A 280 -7.73 -53.01 8.45
N TYR A 281 -6.96 -53.50 9.43
CA TYR A 281 -6.08 -54.66 9.27
C TYR A 281 -5.93 -55.44 10.57
N LYS A 282 -5.36 -56.64 10.48
CA LYS A 282 -4.91 -57.45 11.62
C LYS A 282 -3.40 -57.61 11.57
N ILE A 283 -2.75 -57.52 12.72
CA ILE A 283 -1.29 -57.61 12.85
C ILE A 283 -0.89 -59.05 13.18
N PHE A 284 0.12 -59.56 12.48
CA PHE A 284 0.70 -60.89 12.67
C PHE A 284 2.24 -60.81 12.65
N GLY A 285 2.90 -61.82 13.22
CA GLY A 285 4.35 -61.93 13.14
C GLY A 285 4.80 -62.45 11.77
N LEU A 286 6.07 -62.22 11.40
CA LEU A 286 6.62 -62.74 10.14
C LEU A 286 6.56 -64.28 10.05
N LYS A 287 6.63 -64.99 11.17
CA LYS A 287 6.56 -66.45 11.22
C LYS A 287 5.19 -66.98 10.79
N ASP A 288 4.12 -66.20 11.02
CA ASP A 288 2.76 -66.57 10.66
C ASP A 288 2.48 -66.36 9.16
N LEU A 289 3.41 -65.74 8.43
CA LEU A 289 3.22 -65.42 7.01
C LEU A 289 2.94 -66.66 6.17
N GLU A 290 3.64 -67.77 6.41
CA GLU A 290 3.50 -69.03 5.67
C GLU A 290 2.05 -69.54 5.70
N ASP A 291 1.38 -69.46 6.85
CA ASP A 291 -0.03 -69.85 6.99
C ASP A 291 -1.00 -68.83 6.37
N LEU A 292 -0.65 -67.53 6.40
CA LEU A 292 -1.51 -66.44 5.94
C LEU A 292 -1.66 -66.39 4.42
N VAL A 293 -0.63 -66.76 3.65
CA VAL A 293 -0.68 -66.73 2.17
C VAL A 293 -1.74 -67.69 1.60
N TYR A 294 -2.11 -68.73 2.35
CA TYR A 294 -3.16 -69.69 1.98
C TYR A 294 -4.60 -69.23 2.35
N ARG A 295 -4.75 -68.16 3.15
CA ARG A 295 -6.06 -67.69 3.67
C ARG A 295 -6.74 -66.67 2.75
N SER A 296 -6.88 -67.00 1.46
CA SER A 296 -7.55 -66.14 0.45
C SER A 296 -9.04 -65.95 0.65
N ASP A 297 -9.65 -66.76 1.51
CA ASP A 297 -11.02 -66.65 1.98
C ASP A 297 -11.23 -65.53 3.01
N LEU A 298 -10.16 -65.08 3.68
CA LEU A 298 -10.23 -64.06 4.74
C LEU A 298 -9.56 -62.74 4.34
N TYR A 299 -8.46 -62.80 3.59
CA TYR A 299 -7.61 -61.66 3.31
C TYR A 299 -7.45 -61.40 1.81
N SER A 300 -7.48 -60.13 1.43
CA SER A 300 -7.29 -59.70 0.03
C SER A 300 -5.85 -59.34 -0.28
N ILE A 301 -5.14 -58.73 0.67
CA ILE A 301 -3.75 -58.31 0.54
C ILE A 301 -3.04 -58.38 1.90
N LEU A 302 -1.79 -58.86 1.89
CA LEU A 302 -0.89 -58.88 3.03
C LEU A 302 0.16 -57.80 2.82
N LYS A 303 0.23 -56.80 3.71
CA LYS A 303 1.32 -55.81 3.73
C LYS A 303 2.39 -56.31 4.68
N ILE A 304 3.59 -56.57 4.17
CA ILE A 304 4.68 -57.19 4.93
C ILE A 304 5.75 -56.13 5.14
N TYR A 305 5.96 -55.72 6.39
CA TYR A 305 7.01 -54.78 6.76
C TYR A 305 8.29 -55.52 7.11
N VAL A 306 9.38 -55.24 6.37
CA VAL A 306 10.66 -55.94 6.51
C VAL A 306 11.82 -54.96 6.46
N ASN A 307 12.85 -55.18 7.26
CA ASN A 307 14.08 -54.41 7.19
C ASN A 307 15.00 -55.00 6.11
N ASP A 308 15.47 -54.15 5.19
CA ASP A 308 16.55 -54.50 4.28
C ASP A 308 17.88 -54.26 4.99
N ASN A 309 18.66 -55.33 5.19
CA ASN A 309 19.94 -55.26 5.93
C ASN A 309 21.08 -54.66 5.09
N ARG A 310 20.85 -54.37 3.80
CA ARG A 310 21.83 -53.70 2.93
C ARG A 310 21.98 -52.22 3.30
N PRO A 311 23.15 -51.60 3.00
CA PRO A 311 23.30 -50.15 3.12
C PRO A 311 22.29 -49.44 2.21
N ILE A 312 21.85 -48.25 2.62
CA ILE A 312 20.76 -47.49 1.98
C ILE A 312 20.99 -47.34 0.47
N GLU A 313 22.22 -47.05 0.04
CA GLU A 313 22.58 -46.87 -1.37
C GLU A 313 22.39 -48.14 -2.22
N ARG A 314 22.52 -49.32 -1.61
CA ARG A 314 22.33 -50.62 -2.27
C ARG A 314 20.98 -51.26 -1.99
N SER A 315 20.18 -50.74 -1.06
CA SER A 315 18.85 -51.26 -0.79
C SER A 315 17.90 -50.97 -1.96
N LEU A 316 17.13 -51.98 -2.36
CA LEU A 316 16.09 -51.83 -3.36
C LEU A 316 14.85 -51.14 -2.79
N LEU A 317 14.48 -51.46 -1.54
CA LEU A 317 13.25 -50.98 -0.92
C LEU A 317 13.34 -49.50 -0.55
N LYS A 318 14.48 -49.06 0.00
CA LYS A 318 14.71 -47.64 0.34
C LYS A 318 16.15 -47.21 0.09
N ASN A 319 16.31 -46.30 -0.87
CA ASN A 319 17.59 -45.64 -1.16
C ASN A 319 17.62 -44.14 -0.88
N GLY A 320 16.55 -43.59 -0.27
CA GLY A 320 16.42 -42.18 0.09
C GLY A 320 15.99 -41.26 -1.07
N VAL A 321 15.97 -41.76 -2.31
CA VAL A 321 15.48 -41.03 -3.49
C VAL A 321 14.14 -41.59 -3.95
N ILE A 322 14.00 -42.91 -4.01
CA ILE A 322 12.79 -43.65 -4.36
C ILE A 322 12.57 -44.74 -3.32
N ASP A 323 11.32 -44.89 -2.88
CA ASP A 323 10.88 -45.99 -2.06
C ASP A 323 10.15 -47.00 -2.96
N ILE A 324 10.65 -48.23 -3.05
CA ILE A 324 10.07 -49.29 -3.88
C ILE A 324 9.35 -50.28 -2.99
N SER A 325 8.08 -50.54 -3.28
CA SER A 325 7.33 -51.66 -2.71
C SER A 325 7.18 -52.76 -3.75
N LEU A 326 7.55 -53.99 -3.39
CA LEU A 326 7.42 -55.15 -4.25
C LEU A 326 6.09 -55.85 -4.00
N ILE A 327 5.33 -56.16 -5.04
CA ILE A 327 4.07 -56.88 -4.94
C ILE A 327 4.22 -58.24 -5.62
N ASP A 328 4.19 -59.32 -4.86
CA ASP A 328 4.08 -60.67 -5.39
C ASP A 328 2.61 -61.02 -5.65
N ALA A 329 2.29 -61.31 -6.90
CA ALA A 329 0.96 -61.64 -7.35
C ALA A 329 0.71 -63.16 -7.36
N PRO A 330 -0.55 -63.60 -7.13
CA PRO A 330 -0.91 -65.00 -7.30
C PRO A 330 -0.64 -65.45 -8.75
N GLY A 331 -0.20 -66.70 -8.93
CA GLY A 331 0.10 -67.25 -10.25
C GLY A 331 -1.10 -67.21 -11.20
N LEU A 332 -0.83 -66.98 -12.49
CA LEU A 332 -1.86 -66.81 -13.52
C LEU A 332 -2.57 -68.15 -13.82
N ASN A 333 -3.79 -68.31 -13.28
CA ASN A 333 -4.75 -69.38 -13.56
C ASN A 333 -6.07 -68.78 -14.03
N LEU A 334 -7.01 -69.62 -14.50
CA LEU A 334 -8.35 -69.18 -14.94
C LEU A 334 -9.08 -68.33 -13.87
N ASP A 335 -8.93 -68.65 -12.58
CA ASP A 335 -9.61 -67.97 -11.47
C ASP A 335 -8.89 -66.70 -10.96
N SER A 336 -7.57 -66.60 -11.12
CA SER A 336 -6.75 -65.48 -10.62
C SER A 336 -6.41 -64.45 -11.71
N TYR A 337 -6.46 -64.83 -12.98
CA TYR A 337 -6.07 -64.01 -14.14
C TYR A 337 -6.78 -62.65 -14.16
N GLN A 338 -8.10 -62.62 -13.99
CA GLN A 338 -8.88 -61.39 -14.09
C GLN A 338 -8.51 -60.38 -13.00
N THR A 339 -8.33 -60.87 -11.76
CA THR A 339 -7.96 -60.04 -10.62
C THR A 339 -6.55 -59.47 -10.80
N THR A 340 -5.60 -60.30 -11.20
CA THR A 340 -4.21 -59.89 -11.47
C THR A 340 -4.12 -58.87 -12.61
N GLN A 341 -4.92 -59.03 -13.66
CA GLN A 341 -4.99 -58.09 -14.79
C GLN A 341 -5.60 -56.73 -14.40
N VAL A 342 -6.67 -56.72 -13.60
CA VAL A 342 -7.27 -55.47 -13.11
C VAL A 342 -6.31 -54.77 -12.15
N PHE A 343 -5.60 -55.53 -11.32
CA PHE A 343 -4.64 -54.98 -10.38
C PHE A 343 -3.46 -54.32 -11.11
N SER A 344 -2.87 -54.97 -12.14
CA SER A 344 -1.74 -54.42 -12.89
C SER A 344 -2.03 -53.10 -13.62
N ARG A 345 -3.30 -52.79 -13.87
CA ARG A 345 -3.77 -51.54 -14.51
C ARG A 345 -3.82 -50.35 -13.57
N GLN A 346 -3.66 -50.55 -12.25
CA GLN A 346 -3.68 -49.45 -11.31
C GLN A 346 -2.55 -48.45 -11.61
N GLU A 347 -2.85 -47.16 -11.42
CA GLU A 347 -1.89 -46.07 -11.67
C GLU A 347 -0.69 -46.12 -10.72
N GLU A 348 -0.87 -46.64 -9.51
CA GLU A 348 0.18 -46.74 -8.49
C GLU A 348 1.30 -47.74 -8.85
N ILE A 349 1.07 -48.62 -9.82
CA ILE A 349 2.05 -49.61 -10.30
C ILE A 349 2.87 -48.97 -11.42
N ASP A 350 4.12 -48.64 -11.12
CA ASP A 350 5.04 -48.02 -12.09
C ASP A 350 5.62 -49.05 -13.06
N LEU A 351 5.81 -50.29 -12.59
CA LEU A 351 6.48 -51.35 -13.35
C LEU A 351 5.79 -52.71 -13.13
N VAL A 352 5.66 -53.46 -14.23
CA VAL A 352 5.24 -54.87 -14.22
C VAL A 352 6.42 -55.76 -14.60
N VAL A 353 6.74 -56.72 -13.74
CA VAL A 353 7.76 -57.75 -13.96
C VAL A 353 7.06 -59.09 -14.18
N PHE A 354 7.25 -59.67 -15.36
CA PHE A 354 6.68 -60.95 -15.75
C PHE A 354 7.74 -62.06 -15.66
N VAL A 355 7.57 -62.98 -14.71
CA VAL A 355 8.50 -64.08 -14.47
C VAL A 355 8.08 -65.33 -15.27
N VAL A 356 8.98 -65.78 -16.13
CA VAL A 356 8.82 -66.94 -17.02
C VAL A 356 9.72 -68.08 -16.53
N ASN A 357 9.20 -69.31 -16.51
CA ASN A 357 10.06 -70.48 -16.33
C ASN A 357 10.78 -70.79 -17.66
N ALA A 358 12.12 -70.81 -17.66
CA ALA A 358 12.92 -71.15 -18.83
C ALA A 358 12.57 -72.53 -19.44
N GLU A 359 12.16 -73.49 -18.61
CA GLU A 359 11.78 -74.85 -19.03
C GLU A 359 10.44 -74.86 -19.79
N ASN A 360 9.43 -74.17 -19.24
CA ASN A 360 8.05 -74.24 -19.71
C ASN A 360 7.69 -73.21 -20.79
N HIS A 361 8.56 -72.21 -21.04
CA HIS A 361 8.30 -71.08 -21.94
C HIS A 361 7.00 -70.32 -21.57
N PHE A 362 6.49 -69.43 -22.44
CA PHE A 362 5.25 -68.68 -22.18
C PHE A 362 4.00 -69.57 -22.34
N THR A 363 3.18 -69.67 -21.30
CA THR A 363 1.87 -70.33 -21.37
C THR A 363 0.83 -69.49 -22.13
N LEU A 364 -0.33 -70.05 -22.44
CA LEU A 364 -1.42 -69.33 -23.11
C LEU A 364 -1.97 -68.19 -22.23
N SER A 365 -2.18 -68.44 -20.94
CA SER A 365 -2.61 -67.40 -19.98
C SER A 365 -1.57 -66.31 -19.79
N GLY A 366 -0.27 -66.66 -19.75
CA GLY A 366 0.81 -65.69 -19.73
C GLY A 366 0.86 -64.82 -20.99
N LYS A 367 0.66 -65.41 -22.17
CA LYS A 367 0.59 -64.68 -23.46
C LYS A 367 -0.57 -63.69 -23.49
N GLU A 368 -1.75 -64.10 -23.05
CA GLU A 368 -2.94 -63.23 -22.96
C GLU A 368 -2.71 -62.08 -21.97
N PHE A 369 -2.10 -62.36 -20.82
CA PHE A 369 -1.75 -61.33 -19.84
C PHE A 369 -0.79 -60.30 -20.44
N ILE A 370 0.31 -60.73 -21.06
CA ILE A 370 1.29 -59.83 -21.68
C ILE A 370 0.66 -59.03 -22.80
N ALA A 371 -0.12 -59.66 -23.69
CA ALA A 371 -0.78 -58.96 -24.79
C ALA A 371 -1.74 -57.88 -24.26
N SER A 372 -2.45 -58.14 -23.16
CA SER A 372 -3.30 -57.13 -22.54
C SER A 372 -2.52 -56.07 -21.79
N ALA A 373 -1.48 -56.43 -21.02
CA ALA A 373 -0.74 -55.51 -20.17
C ALA A 373 0.21 -54.60 -20.99
N ALA A 374 0.74 -55.11 -22.11
CA ALA A 374 1.57 -54.36 -23.04
C ALA A 374 0.82 -53.19 -23.70
N HIS A 375 -0.50 -53.31 -23.89
CA HIS A 375 -1.32 -52.20 -24.37
C HIS A 375 -1.40 -51.05 -23.34
N ASP A 376 -1.41 -51.37 -22.04
CA ASP A 376 -1.64 -50.38 -20.99
C ASP A 376 -0.34 -49.72 -20.50
N LYS A 377 0.76 -50.49 -20.37
CA LYS A 377 2.03 -50.00 -19.78
C LYS A 377 3.15 -49.78 -20.80
N ASN A 378 2.93 -50.05 -22.09
CA ASN A 378 3.87 -49.97 -23.24
C ASN A 378 5.17 -50.79 -23.12
N LEU A 379 5.80 -50.86 -21.95
CA LEU A 379 7.04 -51.56 -21.64
C LEU A 379 6.85 -52.43 -20.40
N MET A 380 7.33 -53.68 -20.45
CA MET A 380 7.27 -54.64 -19.35
C MET A 380 8.64 -55.27 -19.14
N PHE A 381 8.99 -55.59 -17.90
CA PHE A 381 10.19 -56.37 -17.61
C PHE A 381 9.86 -57.86 -17.71
N ILE A 382 10.67 -58.62 -18.45
CA ILE A 382 10.52 -60.07 -18.60
C ILE A 382 11.73 -60.74 -17.96
N VAL A 383 11.49 -61.56 -16.94
CA VAL A 383 12.52 -62.28 -16.20
C VAL A 383 12.37 -63.76 -16.47
N VAL A 384 13.34 -64.33 -17.18
CA VAL A 384 13.43 -65.76 -17.46
C VAL A 384 14.21 -66.42 -16.33
N ASN A 385 13.49 -67.08 -15.42
CA ASN A 385 14.03 -67.73 -14.24
C ASN A 385 14.31 -69.22 -14.49
N LYS A 386 15.12 -69.85 -13.62
CA LYS A 386 15.58 -71.25 -13.74
C LYS A 386 16.44 -71.49 -14.99
N PHE A 387 17.24 -70.51 -15.36
CA PHE A 387 18.07 -70.59 -16.56
C PHE A 387 19.25 -71.57 -16.42
N ASP A 388 19.67 -71.83 -15.19
CA ASP A 388 20.62 -72.85 -14.75
C ASP A 388 20.20 -74.28 -15.17
N ASN A 389 18.89 -74.57 -15.15
CA ASN A 389 18.36 -75.88 -15.54
C ASN A 389 18.44 -76.16 -17.06
N ILE A 390 18.75 -75.15 -17.87
CA ILE A 390 18.75 -75.27 -19.33
C ILE A 390 20.14 -75.67 -19.85
N LYS A 391 20.20 -76.81 -20.53
CA LYS A 391 21.43 -77.32 -21.15
C LYS A 391 21.89 -76.51 -22.37
N ASP A 392 20.95 -76.05 -23.19
CA ASP A 392 21.20 -75.28 -24.43
C ASP A 392 20.60 -73.88 -24.27
N GLN A 393 21.40 -73.02 -23.62
CA GLN A 393 21.03 -71.67 -23.22
C GLN A 393 20.77 -70.73 -24.41
N ASP A 394 21.59 -70.83 -25.47
CA ASP A 394 21.45 -70.00 -26.67
C ASP A 394 20.14 -70.29 -27.41
N LYS A 395 19.79 -71.56 -27.56
CA LYS A 395 18.53 -71.94 -28.21
C LYS A 395 17.31 -71.51 -27.42
N CYS A 396 17.38 -71.56 -26.09
CA CYS A 396 16.33 -71.06 -25.20
C CYS A 396 16.17 -69.55 -25.35
N ARG A 397 17.27 -68.78 -25.31
CA ARG A 397 17.29 -67.32 -25.49
C ARG A 397 16.62 -66.91 -26.80
N HIS A 398 17.01 -67.51 -27.93
CA HIS A 398 16.39 -67.21 -29.23
C HIS A 398 14.88 -67.47 -29.24
N LYS A 399 14.44 -68.62 -28.73
CA LYS A 399 13.00 -68.98 -28.71
C LYS A 399 12.15 -68.06 -27.85
N ILE A 400 12.68 -67.58 -26.73
CA ILE A 400 11.97 -66.64 -25.85
C ILE A 400 11.93 -65.27 -26.54
N MET A 401 13.05 -64.82 -27.10
CA MET A 401 13.13 -63.55 -27.82
C MET A 401 12.17 -63.49 -29.01
N ASP A 402 12.05 -64.56 -29.80
CA ASP A 402 11.08 -64.66 -30.90
C ASP A 402 9.63 -64.52 -30.41
N GLN A 403 9.32 -65.07 -29.23
CA GLN A 403 8.01 -64.95 -28.62
C GLN A 403 7.76 -63.54 -28.07
N VAL A 404 8.77 -62.92 -27.44
CA VAL A 404 8.68 -61.53 -26.95
C VAL A 404 8.46 -60.57 -28.11
N HIS A 405 9.15 -60.75 -29.25
CA HIS A 405 8.95 -59.95 -30.46
C HIS A 405 7.49 -59.93 -30.92
N VAL A 406 6.79 -61.07 -30.82
CA VAL A 406 5.38 -61.19 -31.22
C VAL A 406 4.43 -60.59 -30.17
N LEU A 407 4.72 -60.77 -28.88
CA LEU A 407 3.83 -60.38 -27.78
C LEU A 407 3.98 -58.91 -27.36
N SER A 408 5.21 -58.39 -27.36
CA SER A 408 5.55 -57.03 -26.94
C SER A 408 6.72 -56.48 -27.78
N PRO A 409 6.42 -55.87 -28.94
CA PRO A 409 7.46 -55.41 -29.88
C PRO A 409 8.30 -54.28 -29.30
N GLU A 410 7.74 -53.39 -28.48
CA GLU A 410 8.49 -52.30 -27.83
C GLU A 410 9.50 -52.86 -26.82
N THR A 411 9.12 -53.86 -26.01
CA THR A 411 10.04 -54.55 -25.09
C THR A 411 11.17 -55.27 -25.84
N TYR A 412 10.91 -55.74 -27.07
CA TYR A 412 11.92 -56.40 -27.89
C TYR A 412 12.99 -55.44 -28.43
N LYS A 413 12.63 -54.21 -28.80
CA LYS A 413 13.60 -53.22 -29.32
C LYS A 413 14.73 -52.96 -28.34
N ASP A 414 14.38 -52.85 -27.06
CA ASP A 414 15.30 -52.58 -25.96
C ASP A 414 15.56 -53.83 -25.09
N ALA A 415 15.47 -55.02 -25.67
CA ALA A 415 15.48 -56.28 -24.91
C ALA A 415 16.70 -56.48 -24.00
N SER A 416 17.84 -55.81 -24.27
CA SER A 416 19.00 -55.84 -23.37
C SER A 416 18.72 -55.23 -21.99
N GLU A 417 17.80 -54.27 -21.89
CA GLU A 417 17.43 -53.61 -20.63
C GLU A 417 16.16 -54.18 -19.99
N PHE A 418 15.33 -54.93 -20.75
CA PHE A 418 14.03 -55.40 -20.28
C PHE A 418 13.89 -56.92 -20.19
N VAL A 419 14.72 -57.70 -20.88
CA VAL A 419 14.67 -59.17 -20.88
C VAL A 419 15.92 -59.72 -20.20
N HIS A 420 15.72 -60.32 -19.03
CA HIS A 420 16.80 -60.81 -18.18
C HIS A 420 16.69 -62.33 -18.01
N PHE A 421 17.81 -63.02 -18.14
CA PHE A 421 17.93 -64.44 -17.88
C PHE A 421 18.65 -64.58 -16.54
N VAL A 422 18.04 -65.26 -15.57
CA VAL A 422 18.53 -65.33 -14.19
C VAL A 422 18.32 -66.71 -13.58
N SER A 423 19.10 -67.02 -12.54
CA SER A 423 18.81 -68.09 -11.59
C SER A 423 18.56 -67.50 -10.21
N SER A 424 17.30 -67.51 -9.75
CA SER A 424 16.95 -67.00 -8.42
C SER A 424 17.38 -67.95 -7.30
N ALA A 425 17.48 -69.26 -7.59
CA ALA A 425 17.86 -70.27 -6.61
C ALA A 425 19.33 -70.12 -6.20
N ASP A 426 20.23 -69.92 -7.17
CA ASP A 426 21.67 -69.74 -6.94
C ASP A 426 21.95 -68.56 -5.99
N VAL A 427 21.19 -67.47 -6.14
CA VAL A 427 21.28 -66.28 -5.29
C VAL A 427 20.85 -66.58 -3.85
N LEU A 428 19.85 -67.44 -3.66
CA LEU A 428 19.30 -67.80 -2.36
C LEU A 428 20.08 -68.90 -1.64
N GLU A 429 20.80 -69.75 -2.37
CA GLU A 429 21.71 -70.77 -1.82
C GLU A 429 23.01 -70.17 -1.28
N GLY A 430 23.43 -69.01 -1.82
CA GLY A 430 24.58 -68.27 -1.29
C GLY A 430 24.34 -67.67 0.10
N LEU A 431 23.10 -67.31 0.43
CA LEU A 431 22.79 -66.60 1.68
C LEU A 431 23.08 -67.48 2.92
N PRO A 432 23.69 -66.93 3.99
CA PRO A 432 23.91 -67.69 5.22
C PRO A 432 22.56 -68.11 5.83
N GLU A 433 22.40 -69.41 6.09
CA GLU A 433 21.25 -69.95 6.81
C GLU A 433 21.34 -69.55 8.30
N GLY A 434 20.79 -68.39 8.66
CA GLY A 434 20.72 -67.97 10.06
C GLY A 434 20.00 -66.66 10.28
N GLY A 435 18.96 -66.69 11.13
CA GLY A 435 18.33 -65.48 11.68
C GLY A 435 19.27 -64.71 12.64
N PRO A 436 18.78 -63.64 13.30
CA PRO A 436 19.62 -62.65 14.00
C PRO A 436 20.47 -63.14 15.19
N ASP A 437 20.38 -64.41 15.59
CA ASP A 437 20.93 -64.92 16.86
C ASP A 437 21.80 -66.18 16.70
N GLY A 438 22.59 -66.28 15.62
CA GLY A 438 23.53 -67.38 15.42
C GLY A 438 24.97 -66.94 15.69
N ASP A 439 25.57 -67.42 16.78
CA ASP A 439 26.99 -67.24 17.11
C ASP A 439 27.90 -67.66 15.94
N ALA A 440 28.61 -66.68 15.37
CA ALA A 440 29.53 -66.88 14.27
C ALA A 440 30.89 -67.40 14.79
N ASP A 441 31.04 -68.73 14.85
CA ASP A 441 32.36 -69.33 14.93
C ASP A 441 33.06 -69.26 13.55
N GLY A 442 33.98 -68.31 13.43
CA GLY A 442 35.20 -68.42 12.62
C GLY A 442 35.09 -68.37 11.10
N LYS A 443 34.92 -67.16 10.54
CA LYS A 443 35.50 -66.79 9.22
C LYS A 443 35.85 -65.30 9.22
N ASP A 444 37.06 -64.99 8.79
CA ASP A 444 37.73 -63.68 8.81
C ASP A 444 36.86 -62.48 8.38
N ASP A 445 36.81 -61.46 9.25
CA ASP A 445 36.04 -60.21 9.15
C ASP A 445 36.65 -59.15 8.20
N ASN A 446 37.16 -59.50 7.01
CA ASN A 446 37.75 -58.49 6.10
C ASN A 446 37.42 -58.60 4.61
N ASP A 447 36.37 -59.34 4.20
CA ASP A 447 35.84 -59.24 2.84
C ASP A 447 34.35 -58.84 2.89
N PRO A 448 33.94 -57.74 2.24
CA PRO A 448 32.52 -57.48 2.00
C PRO A 448 31.97 -58.67 1.22
N LEU A 449 30.91 -59.30 1.73
CA LEU A 449 30.27 -60.47 1.14
C LEU A 449 29.84 -60.21 -0.32
N ASP A 450 30.70 -60.54 -1.29
CA ASP A 450 30.43 -60.58 -2.74
C ASP A 450 29.53 -61.80 -3.04
N TYR A 451 28.24 -61.67 -2.74
CA TYR A 451 27.19 -62.56 -3.27
C TYR A 451 26.73 -62.06 -4.64
N ASP A 452 27.69 -61.91 -5.55
CA ASP A 452 27.52 -61.26 -6.83
C ASP A 452 27.15 -62.29 -7.90
N SER A 453 25.87 -62.32 -8.28
CA SER A 453 25.49 -62.84 -9.59
C SER A 453 25.38 -61.65 -10.55
N PRO A 454 26.29 -61.52 -11.53
CA PRO A 454 26.39 -60.31 -12.37
C PRO A 454 25.12 -60.09 -13.20
N GLU A 455 24.39 -61.15 -13.51
CA GLU A 455 23.11 -61.10 -14.22
C GLU A 455 22.00 -60.47 -13.38
N PHE A 456 22.01 -60.72 -12.07
CA PHE A 456 21.00 -60.20 -11.14
C PHE A 456 21.30 -58.74 -10.75
N ASP A 457 22.57 -58.38 -10.61
CA ASP A 457 22.95 -56.98 -10.37
C ASP A 457 22.63 -56.09 -11.57
N HIS A 458 22.83 -56.61 -12.79
CA HIS A 458 22.42 -55.93 -14.02
C HIS A 458 20.90 -55.75 -14.07
N LEU A 459 20.13 -56.80 -13.76
CA LEU A 459 18.66 -56.70 -13.65
C LEU A 459 18.23 -55.65 -12.62
N GLU A 460 18.84 -55.64 -11.43
CA GLU A 460 18.53 -54.68 -10.37
C GLU A 460 18.87 -53.25 -10.80
N ALA A 461 20.00 -53.04 -11.47
CA ALA A 461 20.40 -51.75 -12.03
C ALA A 461 19.44 -51.27 -13.13
N SER A 462 19.08 -52.13 -14.09
CA SER A 462 18.11 -51.83 -15.16
C SER A 462 16.73 -51.50 -14.59
N LEU A 463 16.27 -52.27 -13.61
CA LEU A 463 14.99 -52.04 -12.93
C LEU A 463 14.96 -50.67 -12.25
N ARG A 464 16.02 -50.31 -11.50
CA ARG A 464 16.13 -49.00 -10.83
C ARG A 464 16.14 -47.85 -11.84
N ARG A 465 16.94 -47.98 -12.90
CA ARG A 465 17.04 -46.99 -13.97
C ARG A 465 15.69 -46.74 -14.62
N PHE A 466 14.97 -47.81 -14.99
CA PHE A 466 13.67 -47.70 -15.61
C PHE A 466 12.63 -47.04 -14.70
N ILE A 467 12.60 -47.39 -13.41
CA ILE A 467 11.69 -46.75 -12.45
C ILE A 467 12.00 -45.24 -12.34
N LEU A 468 13.28 -44.86 -12.22
CA LEU A 468 13.69 -43.44 -12.19
C LEU A 468 13.23 -42.69 -13.44
N GLU A 469 13.44 -43.28 -14.62
CA GLU A 469 13.00 -42.72 -15.89
C GLU A 469 11.49 -42.56 -15.97
N LYS A 470 10.73 -43.63 -15.70
CA LYS A 470 9.25 -43.57 -15.71
C LYS A 470 8.71 -42.57 -14.72
N ARG A 471 9.33 -42.40 -13.56
CA ARG A 471 8.95 -41.37 -12.58
C ARG A 471 9.29 -39.96 -13.05
N SER A 472 10.41 -39.77 -13.73
CA SER A 472 10.76 -38.47 -14.29
C SER A 472 9.70 -38.03 -15.32
N ILE A 473 9.21 -38.95 -16.14
CA ILE A 473 8.19 -38.70 -17.16
C ILE A 473 6.78 -38.57 -16.55
N SER A 474 6.38 -39.45 -15.63
CA SER A 474 5.02 -39.47 -15.08
C SER A 474 4.77 -38.47 -13.95
N LYS A 475 5.82 -38.08 -13.21
CA LYS A 475 5.73 -37.15 -12.08
C LYS A 475 6.35 -35.78 -12.39
N LEU A 476 7.57 -35.71 -12.90
CA LEU A 476 8.30 -34.43 -13.06
C LEU A 476 7.93 -33.67 -14.34
N LEU A 477 7.77 -34.36 -15.48
CA LEU A 477 7.47 -33.74 -16.77
C LEU A 477 6.15 -32.94 -16.78
N PRO A 478 5.01 -33.45 -16.25
CA PRO A 478 3.76 -32.67 -16.21
C PRO A 478 3.92 -31.36 -15.44
N VAL A 479 4.75 -31.37 -14.40
CA VAL A 479 5.04 -30.19 -13.58
C VAL A 479 5.88 -29.19 -14.35
N LYS A 480 6.95 -29.64 -15.03
CA LYS A 480 7.75 -28.77 -15.91
C LYS A 480 6.87 -28.12 -16.98
N THR A 481 6.05 -28.91 -17.66
CA THR A 481 5.13 -28.40 -18.69
C THR A 481 4.16 -27.38 -18.10
N TYR A 482 3.59 -27.66 -16.93
CA TYR A 482 2.66 -26.75 -16.26
C TYR A 482 3.34 -25.43 -15.83
N LEU A 483 4.52 -25.50 -15.21
CA LEU A 483 5.30 -24.33 -14.81
C LEU A 483 5.74 -23.51 -16.02
N GLY A 484 6.19 -24.14 -17.10
CA GLY A 484 6.57 -23.47 -18.34
C GLY A 484 5.41 -22.67 -18.94
N LYS A 485 4.22 -23.28 -19.03
CA LYS A 485 2.98 -22.62 -19.46
C LYS A 485 2.61 -21.45 -18.53
N LEU A 486 2.67 -21.68 -17.22
CA LEU A 486 2.33 -20.66 -16.22
C LEU A 486 3.26 -19.44 -16.29
N TYR A 487 4.57 -19.66 -16.35
CA TYR A 487 5.52 -18.57 -16.48
C TYR A 487 5.40 -17.85 -17.83
N SER A 488 5.04 -18.56 -18.90
CA SER A 488 4.71 -17.94 -20.18
C SER A 488 3.52 -16.98 -20.05
N ASP A 489 2.40 -17.44 -19.49
CA ASP A 489 1.20 -16.62 -19.28
C ASP A 489 1.46 -15.43 -18.34
N LEU A 490 2.17 -15.66 -17.22
CA LEU A 490 2.53 -14.60 -16.28
C LEU A 490 3.46 -13.57 -16.92
N GLY A 491 4.42 -14.01 -17.73
CA GLY A 491 5.32 -13.13 -18.47
C GLY A 491 4.56 -12.22 -19.42
N LYS A 492 3.65 -12.78 -20.23
CA LYS A 492 2.76 -12.01 -21.12
C LYS A 492 1.94 -10.98 -20.35
N LEU A 493 1.31 -11.40 -19.25
CA LEU A 493 0.49 -10.51 -18.41
C LEU A 493 1.33 -9.35 -17.83
N CYS A 494 2.54 -9.63 -17.35
CA CYS A 494 3.42 -8.60 -16.80
C CYS A 494 3.87 -7.59 -17.87
N VAL A 495 4.25 -8.05 -19.06
CA VAL A 495 4.68 -7.17 -20.16
C VAL A 495 3.55 -6.24 -20.62
N ILE A 496 2.32 -6.76 -20.72
CA ILE A 496 1.14 -5.96 -21.07
C ILE A 496 0.90 -4.88 -20.01
N ASN A 497 0.92 -5.26 -18.72
CA ASN A 497 0.68 -4.32 -17.63
C ASN A 497 1.81 -3.29 -17.52
N GLU A 498 3.08 -3.70 -17.64
CA GLU A 498 4.23 -2.79 -17.66
C GLU A 498 4.04 -1.70 -18.72
N LYS A 499 3.68 -2.08 -19.96
CA LYS A 499 3.45 -1.14 -21.06
C LYS A 499 2.29 -0.18 -20.77
N LEU A 500 1.17 -0.68 -20.23
CA LEU A 500 0.00 0.15 -19.91
C LEU A 500 0.28 1.15 -18.80
N TYR A 501 0.94 0.74 -17.72
CA TYR A 501 1.32 1.63 -16.62
C TYR A 501 2.37 2.66 -17.05
N LEU A 502 3.30 2.27 -17.93
CA LEU A 502 4.27 3.20 -18.52
C LEU A 502 3.57 4.31 -19.32
N GLN A 503 2.66 3.95 -20.21
CA GLN A 503 1.88 4.93 -20.97
C GLN A 503 1.02 5.82 -20.06
N SER A 504 0.36 5.21 -19.06
CA SER A 504 -0.44 5.94 -18.08
C SER A 504 0.38 6.99 -17.32
N ARG A 505 1.59 6.60 -16.90
CA ARG A 505 2.52 7.48 -16.21
C ARG A 505 2.89 8.67 -17.09
N ASP A 506 3.27 8.40 -18.34
CA ASP A 506 3.71 9.44 -19.26
C ASP A 506 2.58 10.45 -19.56
N ASP A 507 1.34 9.97 -19.73
CA ASP A 507 0.16 10.83 -19.89
C ASP A 507 -0.08 11.70 -18.64
N MET A 508 -0.01 11.12 -17.44
CA MET A 508 -0.21 11.84 -16.17
C MET A 508 0.89 12.87 -15.95
N LEU A 509 2.13 12.56 -16.32
CA LEU A 509 3.25 13.51 -16.27
C LEU A 509 3.01 14.72 -17.19
N LEU A 510 2.52 14.48 -18.41
CA LEU A 510 2.17 15.56 -19.33
C LEU A 510 1.06 16.44 -18.76
N GLU A 511 0.00 15.85 -18.19
CA GLU A 511 -1.09 16.61 -17.56
C GLU A 511 -0.61 17.41 -16.34
N LEU A 512 0.23 16.80 -15.48
CA LEU A 512 0.79 17.45 -14.30
C LEU A 512 1.69 18.64 -14.68
N ASN A 513 2.52 18.48 -15.71
CA ASN A 513 3.37 19.54 -16.24
C ASN A 513 2.56 20.70 -16.83
N ALA A 514 1.37 20.43 -17.39
CA ALA A 514 0.47 21.45 -17.90
C ALA A 514 -0.34 22.16 -16.80
N LEU A 515 -0.67 21.46 -15.70
CA LEU A 515 -1.47 22.01 -14.59
C LEU A 515 -0.65 22.77 -13.54
N THR A 516 0.58 22.33 -13.27
CA THR A 516 1.46 22.95 -12.28
C THR A 516 1.67 24.46 -12.49
N PRO A 517 2.03 24.95 -13.70
CA PRO A 517 2.22 26.39 -13.93
C PRO A 517 0.90 27.17 -13.79
N LYS A 518 -0.23 26.60 -14.19
CA LYS A 518 -1.55 27.24 -14.04
C LYS A 518 -1.92 27.44 -12.57
N TYR A 519 -1.63 26.45 -11.74
CA TYR A 519 -1.85 26.54 -10.29
C TYR A 519 -0.95 27.60 -9.65
N GLU A 520 0.35 27.60 -9.98
CA GLU A 520 1.30 28.58 -9.45
C GLU A 520 0.94 30.01 -9.86
N GLN A 521 0.53 30.20 -11.11
CA GLN A 521 0.02 31.48 -11.60
C GLN A 521 -1.24 31.91 -10.83
N ALA A 522 -2.21 31.02 -10.64
CA ALA A 522 -3.44 31.32 -9.90
C ALA A 522 -3.16 31.69 -8.43
N VAL A 523 -2.18 31.05 -7.78
CA VAL A 523 -1.74 31.40 -6.42
C VAL A 523 -1.13 32.80 -6.40
N ALA A 524 -0.24 33.11 -7.34
CA ALA A 524 0.40 34.42 -7.45
C ALA A 524 -0.59 35.55 -7.79
N GLU A 525 -1.63 35.26 -8.57
CA GLU A 525 -2.70 36.21 -8.87
C GLU A 525 -3.61 36.44 -7.64
N SER A 526 -3.94 35.38 -6.89
CA SER A 526 -4.74 35.49 -5.67
C SER A 526 -4.09 36.37 -4.60
N THR A 527 -2.76 36.28 -4.42
CA THR A 527 -2.04 37.14 -3.46
C THR A 527 -2.05 38.60 -3.90
N LYS A 528 -1.85 38.87 -5.20
CA LYS A 528 -1.96 40.23 -5.76
C LYS A 528 -3.35 40.84 -5.55
N ILE A 529 -4.41 40.06 -5.74
CA ILE A 529 -5.79 40.52 -5.54
C ILE A 529 -6.05 40.82 -4.06
N HIS A 530 -5.55 39.98 -3.15
CA HIS A 530 -5.65 40.22 -1.71
C HIS A 530 -5.03 41.57 -1.33
N ASP A 531 -3.83 41.86 -1.83
CA ASP A 531 -3.14 43.13 -1.61
C ASP A 531 -3.91 44.32 -2.20
N GLN A 532 -4.50 44.16 -3.39
CA GLN A 532 -5.33 45.20 -4.02
C GLN A 532 -6.57 45.52 -3.17
N ILE A 533 -7.29 44.50 -2.72
CA ILE A 533 -8.49 44.69 -1.88
C ILE A 533 -8.10 45.34 -0.54
N GLN A 534 -7.01 44.91 0.08
CA GLN A 534 -6.54 45.51 1.33
C GLN A 534 -6.16 46.99 1.15
N LYS A 535 -5.55 47.35 0.02
CA LYS A 535 -5.27 48.77 -0.32
C LYS A 535 -6.55 49.59 -0.44
N VAL A 536 -7.60 49.05 -1.09
CA VAL A 536 -8.91 49.74 -1.20
C VAL A 536 -9.54 49.95 0.17
N ILE A 537 -9.50 48.93 1.05
CA ILE A 537 -10.02 49.01 2.42
C ILE A 537 -9.30 50.08 3.22
N GLU A 538 -7.97 50.09 3.21
CA GLU A 538 -7.18 51.05 3.98
C GLU A 538 -7.28 52.47 3.45
N SER A 539 -7.23 52.65 2.13
CA SER A 539 -7.41 53.95 1.46
C SER A 539 -8.78 54.55 1.81
N THR A 540 -9.86 53.77 1.66
CA THR A 540 -11.22 54.22 1.98
C THR A 540 -11.38 54.56 3.46
N SER A 541 -10.80 53.75 4.35
CA SER A 541 -10.83 54.01 5.80
C SER A 541 -10.06 55.27 6.18
N ALA A 542 -8.89 55.51 5.56
CA ALA A 542 -8.07 56.69 5.81
C ALA A 542 -8.74 57.97 5.27
N ASP A 543 -9.35 57.91 4.09
CA ASP A 543 -10.14 58.98 3.50
C ASP A 543 -11.31 59.38 4.41
N VAL A 544 -12.10 58.40 4.85
CA VAL A 544 -13.25 58.64 5.73
C VAL A 544 -12.81 59.20 7.08
N TYR A 545 -11.71 58.70 7.63
CA TYR A 545 -11.15 59.19 8.88
C TYR A 545 -10.71 60.66 8.77
N SER A 546 -9.93 61.00 7.73
CA SER A 546 -9.42 62.35 7.51
C SER A 546 -10.54 63.34 7.21
N PHE A 547 -11.51 62.98 6.37
CA PHE A 547 -12.69 63.79 6.09
C PHE A 547 -13.49 64.06 7.37
N SER A 548 -13.81 63.01 8.14
CA SER A 548 -14.58 63.14 9.38
C SER A 548 -13.84 64.01 10.39
N ARG A 549 -12.53 63.82 10.54
CA ARG A 549 -11.70 64.61 11.47
C ARG A 549 -11.68 66.07 11.06
N ASN A 550 -11.44 66.37 9.79
CA ASN A 550 -11.40 67.73 9.29
C ASN A 550 -12.77 68.42 9.39
N LYS A 551 -13.86 67.72 9.03
CA LYS A 551 -15.22 68.26 9.10
C LYS A 551 -15.63 68.61 10.54
N ILE A 552 -15.34 67.73 11.52
CA ILE A 552 -15.64 67.98 12.94
C ILE A 552 -14.75 69.10 13.48
N THR A 553 -13.44 69.11 13.20
CA THR A 553 -12.54 70.19 13.64
C THR A 553 -12.98 71.55 13.08
N ASN A 554 -13.34 71.61 11.79
CA ASN A 554 -13.81 72.84 11.16
C ASN A 554 -15.12 73.33 11.77
N THR A 555 -16.07 72.43 12.09
CA THR A 555 -17.30 72.83 12.77
C THR A 555 -17.03 73.30 14.19
N VAL A 556 -16.16 72.63 14.95
CA VAL A 556 -15.78 73.05 16.31
C VAL A 556 -15.17 74.46 16.32
N ASN A 557 -14.36 74.79 15.31
CA ASN A 557 -13.82 76.13 15.15
C ASN A 557 -14.90 77.15 14.75
N ALA A 558 -15.83 76.77 13.87
CA ALA A 558 -16.91 77.62 13.37
C ALA A 558 -18.04 77.89 14.38
N ILE A 559 -18.21 77.07 15.42
CA ILE A 559 -19.22 77.27 16.50
C ILE A 559 -19.08 78.65 17.16
N LYS A 560 -17.88 79.24 17.18
CA LYS A 560 -17.63 80.56 17.75
C LYS A 560 -18.31 81.70 17.00
N ASP A 561 -18.54 81.54 15.69
CA ASP A 561 -19.05 82.58 14.79
C ASP A 561 -20.49 82.30 14.32
N MET A 562 -21.21 81.41 15.01
CA MET A 562 -22.58 81.02 14.66
C MET A 562 -23.56 82.21 14.81
N PRO A 563 -24.60 82.34 13.96
CA PRO A 563 -25.61 83.39 14.14
C PRO A 563 -26.36 83.22 15.48
N LEU A 564 -26.57 84.33 16.18
CA LEU A 564 -27.28 84.38 17.45
C LEU A 564 -28.76 84.01 17.29
N ALA A 565 -29.32 83.30 18.28
CA ALA A 565 -30.77 83.16 18.42
C ALA A 565 -31.42 84.55 18.62
N GLN A 566 -32.70 84.69 18.28
CA GLN A 566 -33.38 85.99 18.38
C GLN A 566 -33.52 86.43 19.85
N TYR A 567 -32.78 87.46 20.26
CA TYR A 567 -32.83 87.99 21.63
C TYR A 567 -34.09 88.86 21.83
N ARG A 568 -35.00 88.42 22.71
CA ARG A 568 -36.28 89.12 23.00
C ARG A 568 -36.25 89.90 24.33
N GLY A 569 -35.06 90.20 24.86
CA GLY A 569 -34.85 90.96 26.09
C GLY A 569 -34.60 90.10 27.35
N LEU A 570 -34.33 90.76 28.48
CA LEU A 570 -33.84 90.13 29.72
C LEU A 570 -34.78 89.06 30.31
N ALA A 571 -36.10 89.22 30.17
CA ALA A 571 -37.08 88.23 30.65
C ALA A 571 -37.00 86.87 29.92
N SER A 572 -36.39 86.84 28.72
CA SER A 572 -36.23 85.65 27.88
C SER A 572 -34.80 85.08 27.87
N LEU A 573 -33.93 85.56 28.76
CA LEU A 573 -32.50 85.23 28.77
C LEU A 573 -32.23 83.72 28.89
N TYR A 574 -33.01 83.01 29.73
CA TYR A 574 -32.91 81.56 29.89
C TYR A 574 -33.32 80.79 28.63
N VAL A 575 -34.38 81.25 27.94
CA VAL A 575 -34.87 80.63 26.69
C VAL A 575 -33.84 80.81 25.58
N PHE A 576 -33.32 82.03 25.43
CA PHE A 576 -32.24 82.35 24.49
C PHE A 576 -30.99 81.50 24.73
N ALA A 577 -30.59 81.32 25.99
CA ALA A 577 -29.42 80.55 26.37
C ALA A 577 -29.56 79.06 26.00
N LYS A 578 -30.74 78.48 26.26
CA LYS A 578 -31.06 77.09 25.91
C LYS A 578 -31.16 76.88 24.40
N GLU A 579 -31.76 77.83 23.67
CA GLU A 579 -31.90 77.76 22.21
C GLU A 579 -30.54 77.88 21.50
N THR A 580 -29.66 78.78 21.97
CA THR A 580 -28.30 78.92 21.44
C THR A 580 -27.45 77.67 21.70
N GLN A 581 -27.52 77.10 22.91
CA GLN A 581 -26.84 75.84 23.25
C GLN A 581 -27.38 74.68 22.40
N PHE A 582 -28.70 74.62 22.19
CA PHE A 582 -29.33 73.61 21.34
C PHE A 582 -28.85 73.72 19.89
N LEU A 583 -28.78 74.93 19.32
CA LEU A 583 -28.28 75.16 17.96
C LEU A 583 -26.82 74.73 17.80
N MET A 584 -25.94 75.06 18.75
CA MET A 584 -24.53 74.64 18.73
C MET A 584 -24.36 73.13 18.81
N ILE A 585 -25.13 72.46 19.70
CA ILE A 585 -25.11 70.99 19.81
C ILE A 585 -25.64 70.36 18.53
N ASN A 586 -26.72 70.91 17.96
CA ASN A 586 -27.31 70.37 16.74
C ASN A 586 -26.36 70.49 15.55
N GLU A 587 -25.61 71.59 15.43
CA GLU A 587 -24.62 71.77 14.37
C GLU A 587 -23.47 70.76 14.48
N LEU A 588 -22.98 70.51 15.70
CA LEU A 588 -21.96 69.50 15.94
C LEU A 588 -22.47 68.06 15.70
N LEU A 589 -23.76 67.79 15.95
CA LEU A 589 -24.38 66.51 15.60
C LEU A 589 -24.61 66.38 14.09
N ASN A 590 -24.95 67.48 13.41
CA ASN A 590 -25.09 67.54 11.95
C ASN A 590 -23.75 67.26 11.27
N SER A 591 -22.63 67.77 11.78
CA SER A 591 -21.32 67.51 11.19
C SER A 591 -20.89 66.03 11.28
N VAL A 592 -21.27 65.35 12.35
CA VAL A 592 -21.11 63.88 12.47
C VAL A 592 -22.05 63.17 11.49
N THR A 593 -23.29 63.63 11.34
CA THR A 593 -24.26 63.05 10.40
C THR A 593 -23.80 63.21 8.94
N ASP A 594 -23.24 64.37 8.58
CA ASP A 594 -22.59 64.63 7.28
C ASP A 594 -21.41 63.69 7.05
N SER A 595 -20.61 63.46 8.08
CA SER A 595 -19.46 62.54 8.03
C SER A 595 -19.91 61.09 7.86
N GLU A 596 -20.99 60.68 8.52
CA GLU A 596 -21.62 59.37 8.32
C GLU A 596 -22.21 59.23 6.91
N ASN A 597 -22.84 60.27 6.36
CA ASN A 597 -23.36 60.27 4.99
C ASN A 597 -22.23 60.16 3.95
N TYR A 598 -21.13 60.89 4.15
CA TYR A 598 -19.94 60.77 3.33
C TYR A 598 -19.35 59.35 3.40
N ALA A 599 -19.27 58.79 4.61
CA ALA A 599 -18.82 57.42 4.83
C ALA A 599 -19.70 56.38 4.12
N ARG A 600 -21.03 56.53 4.16
CA ARG A 600 -21.98 55.66 3.43
C ARG A 600 -21.68 55.63 1.94
N LYS A 601 -21.59 56.82 1.31
CA LYS A 601 -21.34 56.95 -0.13
C LYS A 601 -19.96 56.42 -0.54
N ARG A 602 -18.90 56.76 0.22
CA ARG A 602 -17.55 56.24 -0.06
C ARG A 602 -17.45 54.73 0.12
N THR A 603 -18.12 54.19 1.14
CA THR A 603 -18.16 52.74 1.37
C THR A 603 -18.91 52.03 0.24
N GLY A 604 -20.03 52.58 -0.26
CA GLY A 604 -20.74 52.03 -1.41
C GLY A 604 -19.86 51.92 -2.66
N LEU A 605 -19.15 53.01 -3.01
CA LEU A 605 -18.19 53.01 -4.12
C LEU A 605 -17.08 51.97 -3.95
N ALA A 606 -16.53 51.84 -2.75
CA ALA A 606 -15.48 50.86 -2.46
C ALA A 606 -16.00 49.41 -2.48
N VAL A 607 -17.26 49.15 -2.08
CA VAL A 607 -17.90 47.83 -2.24
C VAL A 607 -18.00 47.47 -3.72
N ASP A 608 -18.43 48.42 -4.56
CA ASP A 608 -18.53 48.20 -6.00
C ASP A 608 -17.15 47.97 -6.64
N GLU A 609 -16.12 48.71 -6.23
CA GLU A 609 -14.74 48.52 -6.68
C GLU A 609 -14.21 47.12 -6.32
N ILE A 610 -14.36 46.69 -5.06
CA ILE A 610 -13.98 45.34 -4.61
C ILE A 610 -14.71 44.27 -5.42
N ARG A 611 -15.99 44.50 -5.72
CA ARG A 611 -16.79 43.58 -6.54
C ARG A 611 -16.31 43.52 -7.99
N GLN A 612 -15.93 44.64 -8.59
CA GLN A 612 -15.37 44.67 -9.95
C GLN A 612 -14.03 43.94 -10.04
N ILE A 613 -13.17 44.10 -9.03
CA ILE A 613 -11.92 43.32 -8.89
C ILE A 613 -12.25 41.82 -8.86
N GLY A 614 -13.29 41.43 -8.11
CA GLY A 614 -13.78 40.06 -8.06
C GLY A 614 -14.30 39.53 -9.41
N ILE A 615 -15.15 40.30 -10.11
CA ILE A 615 -15.79 39.89 -11.39
C ILE A 615 -14.77 39.71 -12.52
N THR A 616 -13.72 40.54 -12.54
CA THR A 616 -12.70 40.50 -13.60
C THR A 616 -11.90 39.19 -13.58
N GLN A 617 -11.75 38.58 -12.40
CA GLN A 617 -10.86 37.43 -12.17
C GLN A 617 -11.64 36.13 -11.88
N VAL A 618 -12.76 36.23 -11.18
CA VAL A 618 -13.67 35.12 -10.91
C VAL A 618 -14.85 35.24 -11.86
N ALA A 619 -15.10 34.19 -12.67
CA ALA A 619 -16.26 34.14 -13.55
C ALA A 619 -17.53 34.62 -12.82
N SER A 620 -18.19 35.63 -13.39
CA SER A 620 -19.27 36.42 -12.77
C SER A 620 -20.40 35.61 -12.13
N ALA A 621 -20.56 34.34 -12.54
CA ALA A 621 -21.56 33.41 -12.02
C ALA A 621 -21.28 32.85 -10.60
N LYS A 622 -20.03 32.90 -10.10
CA LYS A 622 -19.68 32.31 -8.79
C LYS A 622 -19.77 33.29 -7.61
N LEU A 623 -19.95 34.59 -7.85
CA LEU A 623 -19.99 35.61 -6.79
C LEU A 623 -21.40 35.79 -6.22
N PRO A 624 -21.56 35.91 -4.88
CA PRO A 624 -22.85 36.21 -4.26
C PRO A 624 -23.43 37.54 -4.76
N ASN A 625 -24.72 37.56 -5.10
CA ASN A 625 -25.39 38.80 -5.53
C ASN A 625 -25.84 39.66 -4.33
N THR A 626 -24.92 39.96 -3.42
CA THR A 626 -25.17 40.81 -2.25
C THR A 626 -25.13 42.28 -2.66
N ARG A 627 -26.21 43.03 -2.40
CA ARG A 627 -26.27 44.48 -2.65
C ARG A 627 -26.05 45.23 -1.35
N PHE A 628 -25.13 46.18 -1.36
CA PHE A 628 -24.91 47.06 -0.22
C PHE A 628 -26.11 48.00 -0.05
N LYS A 629 -26.66 48.05 1.17
CA LYS A 629 -27.73 48.98 1.55
C LYS A 629 -27.12 50.08 2.41
N GLU A 630 -26.89 51.25 1.81
CA GLU A 630 -26.27 52.40 2.47
C GLU A 630 -27.03 52.82 3.74
N GLU A 631 -28.37 52.77 3.70
CA GLU A 631 -29.24 53.19 4.80
C GLU A 631 -29.15 52.29 6.04
N ALA A 632 -28.68 51.05 5.88
CA ALA A 632 -28.48 50.13 7.01
C ALA A 632 -27.21 50.45 7.81
N MET A 633 -26.31 51.28 7.26
CA MET A 633 -25.06 51.69 7.89
C MET A 633 -25.30 52.81 8.93
N PHE A 634 -24.76 52.64 10.14
CA PHE A 634 -24.90 53.54 11.29
C PHE A 634 -26.33 53.71 11.87
N THR A 635 -27.18 52.69 11.76
CA THR A 635 -28.56 52.71 12.32
C THR A 635 -28.62 52.85 13.85
N LYS A 636 -27.57 52.43 14.57
CA LYS A 636 -27.45 52.65 16.03
C LYS A 636 -26.86 54.03 16.32
N LYS A 637 -27.73 55.00 16.66
CA LYS A 637 -27.33 56.35 17.08
C LYS A 637 -26.69 56.34 18.46
N TYR A 638 -25.38 56.61 18.53
CA TYR A 638 -24.64 56.74 19.78
C TYR A 638 -24.58 58.22 20.18
N HIS A 639 -25.49 58.65 21.05
CA HIS A 639 -25.59 60.06 21.48
C HIS A 639 -25.36 60.23 22.99
N ASN A 640 -24.18 59.84 23.48
CA ASN A 640 -23.78 60.15 24.86
C ASN A 640 -23.38 61.62 25.03
N LEU A 641 -22.89 62.27 23.97
CA LEU A 641 -22.44 63.66 24.02
C LEU A 641 -23.57 64.66 24.27
N ARG A 642 -24.75 64.46 23.66
CA ARG A 642 -25.93 65.32 23.87
C ARG A 642 -26.40 65.35 25.32
N LYS A 643 -26.24 64.24 26.06
CA LYS A 643 -26.57 64.16 27.48
C LYS A 643 -25.53 64.87 28.37
N ARG A 644 -24.27 64.94 27.92
CA ARG A 644 -23.16 65.54 28.68
C ARG A 644 -22.98 67.04 28.41
N LEU A 645 -23.25 67.50 27.20
CA LEU A 645 -23.17 68.92 26.81
C LEU A 645 -24.35 69.76 27.31
N ASN A 646 -25.37 69.13 27.86
CA ASN A 646 -26.56 69.78 28.41
C ASN A 646 -26.35 70.06 29.91
N GLU A 647 -25.32 70.85 30.23
CA GLU A 647 -25.08 71.34 31.59
C GLU A 647 -26.03 72.49 31.95
N ASP A 648 -26.24 72.70 33.26
CA ASP A 648 -27.06 73.79 33.79
C ASP A 648 -26.45 75.15 33.47
N ILE A 649 -27.27 76.09 33.01
CA ILE A 649 -26.89 77.45 32.66
C ILE A 649 -26.57 78.22 33.94
N SER A 650 -25.32 78.64 34.13
CA SER A 650 -24.92 79.46 35.28
C SER A 650 -25.19 80.94 35.03
N PRO A 651 -25.64 81.71 36.03
CA PRO A 651 -25.75 83.17 35.93
C PRO A 651 -24.42 83.85 35.53
N PHE A 652 -23.28 83.23 35.85
CA PHE A 652 -21.96 83.74 35.48
C PHE A 652 -21.62 83.51 34.00
N ASP A 653 -22.37 82.70 33.25
CA ASP A 653 -22.10 82.41 31.83
C ASP A 653 -22.44 83.59 30.91
N PHE A 654 -23.26 84.53 31.36
CA PHE A 654 -23.62 85.75 30.63
C PHE A 654 -22.60 86.88 30.79
N PHE A 655 -21.59 86.70 31.64
CA PHE A 655 -20.58 87.71 31.94
C PHE A 655 -19.19 87.21 31.50
N ASP A 656 -18.67 87.82 30.43
CA ASP A 656 -17.28 87.68 29.94
C ASP A 656 -16.74 89.07 29.59
N PRO A 657 -16.30 89.87 30.59
CA PRO A 657 -15.86 91.23 30.36
C PRO A 657 -14.57 91.25 29.55
N THR A 658 -14.64 91.82 28.34
CA THR A 658 -13.46 92.05 27.50
C THR A 658 -13.16 93.54 27.43
N PHE A 659 -11.91 93.93 27.71
CA PHE A 659 -11.48 95.34 27.62
C PHE A 659 -11.69 95.89 26.20
N ASP A 660 -11.42 95.09 25.18
CA ASP A 660 -11.62 95.47 23.77
C ASP A 660 -13.10 95.69 23.42
N GLY A 661 -13.99 94.82 23.89
CA GLY A 661 -15.45 94.97 23.71
C GLY A 661 -16.02 96.19 24.43
N PHE A 662 -15.54 96.45 25.66
CA PHE A 662 -15.93 97.61 26.45
C PHE A 662 -15.55 98.95 25.79
N PHE A 663 -14.29 99.08 25.34
CA PHE A 663 -13.83 100.29 24.65
C PHE A 663 -14.49 100.48 23.28
N ARG A 664 -14.84 99.39 22.58
CA ARG A 664 -15.60 99.45 21.32
C ARG A 664 -17.06 99.85 21.53
N ALA A 665 -17.71 99.37 22.58
CA ALA A 665 -19.09 99.72 22.92
C ALA A 665 -19.26 101.18 23.37
N ILE A 666 -18.25 101.76 24.03
CA ILE A 666 -18.23 103.18 24.43
C ILE A 666 -17.77 104.11 23.28
N GLY A 667 -17.37 103.56 22.13
CA GLY A 667 -17.02 104.33 20.93
C GLY A 667 -15.58 104.88 20.91
N LEU A 668 -14.71 104.44 21.82
CA LEU A 668 -13.31 104.84 21.91
C LEU A 668 -12.42 104.13 20.87
N LEU A 669 -12.82 102.95 20.40
CA LEU A 669 -12.12 102.20 19.35
C LEU A 669 -12.92 102.26 18.04
N ARG A 670 -12.62 103.26 17.20
CA ARG A 670 -13.20 103.38 15.86
C ARG A 670 -12.12 103.10 14.80
N GLY A 671 -12.09 101.87 14.29
CA GLY A 671 -11.23 101.46 13.18
C GLY A 671 -9.92 100.81 13.61
N GLY A 672 -9.63 99.61 13.07
CA GLY A 672 -8.51 98.77 13.48
C GLY A 672 -7.14 99.42 13.28
N THR A 673 -6.50 99.81 14.37
CA THR A 673 -5.04 99.94 14.47
C THR A 673 -4.63 99.53 15.88
N SER A 674 -3.88 98.43 15.98
CA SER A 674 -3.49 97.71 17.19
C SER A 674 -2.41 98.40 18.05
N TYR A 675 -2.17 99.70 17.85
CA TYR A 675 -1.06 100.44 18.48
C TYR A 675 -1.45 101.26 19.73
N GLN A 676 -2.74 101.43 20.06
CA GLN A 676 -3.15 102.25 21.21
C GLN A 676 -3.35 101.50 22.53
N LEU A 677 -3.39 100.16 22.53
CA LEU A 677 -3.61 99.37 23.75
C LEU A 677 -2.31 99.00 24.50
N GLN A 678 -1.14 99.23 23.91
CA GLN A 678 0.17 98.93 24.52
C GLN A 678 0.58 99.95 25.60
N VAL A 679 0.03 101.17 25.58
CA VAL A 679 0.40 102.24 26.53
C VAL A 679 -0.16 102.00 27.94
N TRP A 680 -1.23 101.20 28.09
CA TRP A 680 -1.85 100.93 29.40
C TRP A 680 -1.25 99.74 30.17
N LYS A 681 -0.51 98.83 29.50
CA LYS A 681 0.02 97.62 30.15
C LYS A 681 1.35 97.84 30.88
N SER A 682 2.00 98.99 30.72
CA SER A 682 3.28 99.27 31.34
C SER A 682 3.46 100.74 31.66
N SER A 683 3.62 101.04 32.95
CA SER A 683 4.18 102.25 33.56
C SER A 683 3.22 103.40 33.94
N ALA A 684 3.45 103.89 35.16
CA ALA A 684 2.57 104.67 36.04
C ALA A 684 2.49 106.18 35.73
N SER A 685 2.64 106.60 34.47
CA SER A 685 2.71 108.03 34.08
C SER A 685 1.62 108.48 33.09
N ALA A 686 0.73 107.60 32.64
CA ALA A 686 -0.26 107.92 31.60
C ALA A 686 -1.57 108.59 32.09
N MET A 687 -1.80 108.73 33.40
CA MET A 687 -3.00 109.41 33.92
C MET A 687 -2.93 110.95 33.88
N ALA A 688 -1.80 111.55 33.49
CA ALA A 688 -1.61 113.00 33.51
C ALA A 688 -1.93 113.72 32.19
N VAL A 689 -2.21 113.02 31.09
CA VAL A 689 -2.21 113.62 29.73
C VAL A 689 -3.61 113.73 29.08
N TYR A 690 -4.68 113.22 29.71
CA TYR A 690 -6.02 113.18 29.08
C TYR A 690 -7.13 113.98 29.78
N SER A 691 -6.79 114.88 30.71
CA SER A 691 -7.77 115.77 31.38
C SER A 691 -7.78 117.22 30.86
N SER A 692 -7.15 117.52 29.72
CA SER A 692 -6.95 118.91 29.26
C SER A 692 -7.70 119.33 27.98
N THR A 693 -8.71 118.60 27.51
CA THR A 693 -9.33 118.94 26.20
C THR A 693 -10.84 119.12 26.12
N ARG A 694 -11.61 119.21 27.22
CA ARG A 694 -13.06 119.49 27.08
C ARG A 694 -13.78 120.29 28.17
N VAL A 695 -13.11 121.17 28.91
CA VAL A 695 -13.81 122.15 29.77
C VAL A 695 -13.12 123.52 29.68
N LEU A 696 -13.87 124.52 29.22
CA LEU A 696 -13.61 125.99 29.19
C LEU A 696 -13.04 126.61 27.89
N GLN A 697 -13.85 126.53 26.82
CA GLN A 697 -14.22 127.76 26.10
C GLN A 697 -14.98 128.68 27.08
N ASN A 698 -14.34 129.76 27.53
CA ASN A 698 -14.84 131.00 28.18
C ASN A 698 -14.06 131.42 29.45
N GLY A 699 -13.04 132.28 29.24
CA GLY A 699 -12.90 133.57 29.93
C GLY A 699 -12.43 133.67 31.40
N VAL A 700 -11.11 133.96 31.55
CA VAL A 700 -10.46 134.93 32.46
C VAL A 700 -10.22 134.59 33.96
N ALA A 701 -8.93 134.33 34.22
CA ALA A 701 -8.08 134.72 35.37
C ALA A 701 -8.54 134.45 36.82
N VAL A 702 -7.92 133.44 37.46
CA VAL A 702 -7.27 133.57 38.78
C VAL A 702 -6.03 132.66 38.83
N LEU A 703 -4.99 133.22 39.44
CA LEU A 703 -3.63 132.76 39.70
C LEU A 703 -3.48 131.34 40.31
N LYS A 704 -2.27 130.81 40.05
CA LYS A 704 -1.40 130.03 40.96
C LYS A 704 -2.11 129.38 42.16
N ASN A 705 -2.19 128.05 42.13
CA ASN A 705 -1.66 127.27 43.23
C ASN A 705 -1.23 125.89 42.74
N VAL A 706 0.01 125.55 43.10
CA VAL A 706 0.57 124.20 43.09
C VAL A 706 -0.40 123.30 43.85
N VAL A 707 -1.07 122.38 43.15
CA VAL A 707 -1.84 121.34 43.84
C VAL A 707 -0.82 120.41 44.47
N SER A 708 -0.59 120.61 45.76
CA SER A 708 0.19 119.69 46.57
C SER A 708 -0.48 118.30 46.50
N VAL A 709 0.33 117.25 46.47
CA VAL A 709 -0.10 115.84 46.49
C VAL A 709 -1.00 115.51 47.72
N ARG A 710 -1.10 116.44 48.68
CA ARG A 710 -1.94 116.36 49.87
C ARG A 710 -3.44 116.62 49.60
N ASP A 711 -3.80 117.35 48.53
CA ASP A 711 -5.21 117.68 48.22
C ASP A 711 -5.91 116.68 47.30
N ILE A 712 -5.14 115.92 46.51
CA ILE A 712 -5.65 114.80 45.68
C ILE A 712 -6.14 113.63 46.56
N LEU A 713 -5.66 113.56 47.80
CA LEU A 713 -6.10 112.60 48.83
C LEU A 713 -7.12 113.18 49.83
N SER A 714 -7.69 114.37 49.57
CA SER A 714 -8.75 114.92 50.43
C SER A 714 -10.08 114.19 50.22
N VAL A 715 -10.78 113.86 51.32
CA VAL A 715 -12.10 113.20 51.29
C VAL A 715 -13.14 114.01 50.49
N GLY A 716 -12.93 115.33 50.34
CA GLY A 716 -13.78 116.23 49.55
C GLY A 716 -13.64 116.09 48.03
N PHE A 717 -12.41 115.87 47.51
CA PHE A 717 -12.18 115.62 46.09
C PHE A 717 -12.74 114.26 45.67
N PHE A 718 -12.56 113.26 46.53
CA PHE A 718 -13.12 111.93 46.32
C PHE A 718 -14.66 111.94 46.23
N LYS A 719 -15.35 112.73 47.07
CA LYS A 719 -16.82 112.86 47.04
C LYS A 719 -17.37 113.67 45.87
N LYS A 720 -16.67 114.70 45.38
CA LYS A 720 -17.23 115.63 44.37
C LYS A 720 -16.86 115.32 42.92
N VAL A 721 -15.71 114.69 42.66
CA VAL A 721 -15.24 114.41 41.28
C VAL A 721 -15.11 112.91 41.04
N VAL A 722 -14.44 112.20 41.95
CA VAL A 722 -14.19 110.76 41.79
C VAL A 722 -15.48 109.96 41.93
N THR A 723 -16.34 110.31 42.89
CA THR A 723 -17.62 109.61 43.11
C THR A 723 -18.54 109.63 41.88
N PRO A 724 -18.88 110.78 41.25
CA PRO A 724 -19.74 110.78 40.06
C PRO A 724 -19.07 110.17 38.83
N VAL A 725 -17.75 110.27 38.66
CA VAL A 725 -17.03 109.60 37.55
C VAL A 725 -17.00 108.09 37.74
N ILE A 726 -16.79 107.59 38.96
CA ILE A 726 -16.89 106.16 39.27
C ILE A 726 -18.34 105.68 39.10
N LEU A 727 -19.34 106.50 39.46
CA LEU A 727 -20.76 106.16 39.29
C LEU A 727 -21.17 106.10 37.81
N THR A 728 -20.70 107.03 36.98
CA THR A 728 -20.99 107.03 35.53
C THR A 728 -20.18 105.96 34.80
N ALA A 729 -18.90 105.78 35.12
CA ALA A 729 -18.09 104.68 34.60
C ALA A 729 -18.66 103.32 35.05
N GLY A 730 -19.14 103.22 36.28
CA GLY A 730 -19.84 102.06 36.81
C GLY A 730 -21.16 101.79 36.07
N ALA A 731 -21.98 102.82 35.85
CA ALA A 731 -23.24 102.71 35.10
C ALA A 731 -23.02 102.32 33.63
N LEU A 732 -22.02 102.90 32.95
CA LEU A 732 -21.63 102.53 31.59
C LEU A 732 -21.08 101.11 31.51
N SER A 733 -20.31 100.67 32.52
CA SER A 733 -19.83 99.30 32.63
C SER A 733 -20.98 98.31 32.81
N VAL A 734 -21.95 98.62 33.67
CA VAL A 734 -23.15 97.80 33.85
C VAL A 734 -24.01 97.79 32.58
N ALA A 735 -24.19 98.93 31.91
CA ALA A 735 -24.92 99.01 30.64
C ALA A 735 -24.23 98.21 29.52
N TYR A 736 -22.90 98.25 29.44
CA TYR A 736 -22.12 97.41 28.53
C TYR A 736 -22.29 95.92 28.86
N LEU A 737 -22.20 95.54 30.14
CA LEU A 737 -22.39 94.14 30.54
C LEU A 737 -23.78 93.63 30.15
N VAL A 738 -24.83 94.44 30.28
CA VAL A 738 -26.20 94.11 29.86
C VAL A 738 -26.34 94.02 28.34
N TYR A 739 -25.69 94.91 27.59
CA TYR A 739 -25.70 94.91 26.12
C TYR A 739 -24.90 93.73 25.53
N ASP A 740 -23.77 93.36 26.15
CA ASP A 740 -22.89 92.28 25.68
C ASP A 740 -23.33 90.90 26.18
N MET A 741 -24.32 90.78 27.08
CA MET A 741 -24.84 89.50 27.59
C MET A 741 -25.03 88.42 26.51
N PRO A 742 -25.72 88.67 25.37
CA PRO A 742 -25.94 87.64 24.36
C PRO A 742 -24.64 87.17 23.67
N ASN A 743 -23.73 88.09 23.34
CA ASN A 743 -22.45 87.77 22.70
C ASN A 743 -21.45 87.14 23.69
N ALA A 744 -21.45 87.59 24.94
CA ALA A 744 -20.63 87.04 26.02
C ALA A 744 -21.02 85.59 26.32
N TYR A 745 -22.33 85.31 26.40
CA TYR A 745 -22.84 83.95 26.55
C TYR A 745 -22.40 83.04 25.41
N GLN A 746 -22.54 83.50 24.16
CA GLN A 746 -22.14 82.72 22.98
C GLN A 746 -20.64 82.39 22.98
N ARG A 747 -19.76 83.38 23.21
CA ARG A 747 -18.31 83.16 23.22
C ARG A 747 -17.89 82.19 24.33
N LYS A 748 -18.48 82.33 25.52
CA LYS A 748 -18.14 81.52 26.69
C LYS A 748 -18.64 80.08 26.55
N THR A 749 -19.87 79.90 26.07
CA THR A 749 -20.41 78.56 25.77
C THR A 749 -19.66 77.88 24.62
N ALA A 750 -19.34 78.59 23.54
CA ALA A 750 -18.50 78.06 22.46
C ALA A 750 -17.09 77.65 22.93
N ARG A 751 -16.45 78.45 23.80
CA ARG A 751 -15.15 78.08 24.42
C ARG A 751 -15.27 76.87 25.33
N LYS A 752 -16.32 76.80 26.16
CA LYS A 752 -16.59 75.69 27.07
C LYS A 752 -16.85 74.38 26.30
N MET A 753 -17.68 74.43 25.26
CA MET A 753 -17.91 73.31 24.35
C MET A 753 -16.64 72.91 23.60
N SER A 754 -15.90 73.86 23.03
CA SER A 754 -14.65 73.57 22.32
C SER A 754 -13.61 72.92 23.24
N ARG A 755 -13.55 73.31 24.52
CA ARG A 755 -12.66 72.70 25.52
C ARG A 755 -13.11 71.29 25.88
N GLN A 756 -14.40 71.09 26.14
CA GLN A 756 -14.96 69.76 26.44
C GLN A 756 -14.79 68.78 25.26
N VAL A 757 -14.98 69.25 24.03
CA VAL A 757 -14.78 68.47 22.80
C VAL A 757 -13.30 68.08 22.60
N GLN A 758 -12.36 68.91 23.03
CA GLN A 758 -10.92 68.63 23.01
C GLN A 758 -10.49 67.68 24.14
N GLU A 759 -10.99 67.90 25.37
CA GLU A 759 -10.69 67.05 26.52
C GLU A 759 -11.20 65.61 26.34
N GLU A 760 -12.32 65.41 25.65
CA GLU A 760 -12.87 64.08 25.33
C GLU A 760 -12.31 63.47 24.02
N ASP A 761 -11.37 64.11 23.33
CA ASP A 761 -10.85 63.67 22.02
C ASP A 761 -11.96 63.32 21.00
N TYR A 762 -13.06 64.06 21.06
CA TYR A 762 -14.32 63.73 20.37
C TYR A 762 -14.14 63.58 18.85
N GLN A 763 -13.27 64.43 18.28
CA GLN A 763 -12.88 64.38 16.87
C GLN A 763 -12.24 63.03 16.51
N HIS A 764 -11.29 62.57 17.32
CA HIS A 764 -10.59 61.30 17.07
C HIS A 764 -11.51 60.10 17.32
N ALA A 765 -12.28 60.12 18.41
CA ALA A 765 -13.19 59.05 18.78
C ALA A 765 -14.26 58.80 17.69
N ASN A 766 -14.90 59.86 17.18
CA ASN A 766 -15.91 59.72 16.13
C ASN A 766 -15.31 59.35 14.77
N SER A 767 -14.22 59.99 14.36
CA SER A 767 -13.57 59.64 13.09
C SER A 767 -13.06 58.21 13.08
N SER A 768 -12.48 57.74 14.19
CA SER A 768 -12.03 56.35 14.36
C SER A 768 -13.21 55.38 14.34
N ARG A 769 -14.33 55.71 15.00
CA ARG A 769 -15.56 54.90 14.95
C ARG A 769 -16.12 54.78 13.54
N ILE A 770 -16.28 55.89 12.83
CA ILE A 770 -16.84 55.91 11.47
C ILE A 770 -15.94 55.09 10.53
N ALA A 771 -14.62 55.29 10.60
CA ALA A 771 -13.66 54.52 9.80
C ALA A 771 -13.64 53.01 10.14
N LYS A 772 -13.77 52.63 11.42
CA LYS A 772 -13.87 51.22 11.84
C LYS A 772 -15.12 50.54 11.29
N GLU A 773 -16.26 51.22 11.28
CA GLU A 773 -17.49 50.68 10.67
C GLU A 773 -17.34 50.53 9.15
N CYS A 774 -16.66 51.46 8.45
CA CYS A 774 -16.31 51.28 7.03
C CYS A 774 -15.49 50.01 6.81
N ARG A 775 -14.41 49.80 7.58
CA ARG A 775 -13.59 48.57 7.48
C ARG A 775 -14.42 47.31 7.72
N LYS A 776 -15.31 47.35 8.72
CA LYS A 776 -16.19 46.22 9.04
C LYS A 776 -17.16 45.89 7.90
N VAL A 777 -17.71 46.91 7.24
CA VAL A 777 -18.60 46.72 6.08
C VAL A 777 -17.83 46.18 4.87
N LEU A 778 -16.65 46.74 4.56
CA LEU A 778 -15.83 46.30 3.42
C LEU A 778 -15.21 44.90 3.62
N ALA A 779 -15.11 44.43 4.87
CA ALA A 779 -14.67 43.07 5.17
C ALA A 779 -15.61 41.98 4.61
N TYR A 780 -16.91 42.27 4.44
CA TYR A 780 -17.86 41.30 3.88
C TYR A 780 -17.59 40.98 2.39
N PRO A 781 -17.63 41.95 1.45
CA PRO A 781 -17.34 41.67 0.04
C PRO A 781 -15.90 41.19 -0.18
N SER A 782 -14.95 41.65 0.65
CA SER A 782 -13.58 41.13 0.65
C SER A 782 -13.56 39.62 0.96
N ARG A 783 -14.24 39.18 2.01
CA ARG A 783 -14.35 37.75 2.36
C ARG A 783 -15.05 36.94 1.27
N ASP A 784 -16.09 37.49 0.65
CA ASP A 784 -16.80 36.81 -0.45
C ASP A 784 -15.86 36.52 -1.64
N VAL A 785 -15.10 37.52 -2.09
CA VAL A 785 -14.13 37.35 -3.19
C VAL A 785 -13.01 36.37 -2.79
N MET A 786 -12.49 36.49 -1.57
CA MET A 786 -11.43 35.60 -1.07
C MET A 786 -11.90 34.14 -0.97
N ASN A 787 -13.11 33.89 -0.47
CA ASN A 787 -13.67 32.54 -0.38
C ASN A 787 -13.83 31.90 -1.77
N CYS A 788 -14.29 32.67 -2.77
CA CYS A 788 -14.41 32.19 -4.14
C CYS A 788 -13.04 31.82 -4.76
N LEU A 789 -12.03 32.68 -4.58
CA LEU A 789 -10.67 32.42 -5.06
C LEU A 789 -10.07 31.19 -4.37
N GLN A 790 -10.24 31.10 -3.04
CA GLN A 790 -9.78 29.95 -2.27
C GLN A 790 -10.46 28.65 -2.74
N THR A 791 -11.77 28.66 -2.99
CA THR A 791 -12.49 27.49 -3.52
C THR A 791 -11.95 27.06 -4.88
N SER A 792 -11.67 28.00 -5.79
CA SER A 792 -11.09 27.71 -7.10
C SER A 792 -9.64 27.18 -7.01
N LEU A 793 -8.86 27.69 -6.06
CA LEU A 793 -7.52 27.19 -5.76
C LEU A 793 -7.56 25.79 -5.16
N GLU A 794 -8.50 25.52 -4.27
CA GLU A 794 -8.72 24.19 -3.69
C GLU A 794 -9.17 23.18 -4.76
N GLU A 795 -10.07 23.56 -5.68
CA GLU A 795 -10.47 22.72 -6.82
C GLU A 795 -9.28 22.34 -7.72
N THR A 796 -8.35 23.26 -7.96
CA THR A 796 -7.16 22.99 -8.79
C THR A 796 -6.07 22.24 -8.01
N ALA A 797 -5.88 22.55 -6.73
CA ALA A 797 -4.96 21.85 -5.84
C ALA A 797 -5.38 20.38 -5.63
N THR A 798 -6.68 20.13 -5.45
CA THR A 798 -7.22 18.77 -5.30
C THR A 798 -7.01 17.94 -6.56
N LYS A 799 -7.27 18.51 -7.75
CA LYS A 799 -6.95 17.86 -9.04
C LYS A 799 -5.46 17.54 -9.18
N LYS A 800 -4.58 18.51 -8.88
CA LYS A 800 -3.12 18.30 -8.91
C LYS A 800 -2.70 17.17 -7.96
N LYS A 801 -3.25 17.15 -6.74
CA LYS A 801 -3.00 16.11 -5.74
C LYS A 801 -3.46 14.74 -6.22
N GLN A 802 -4.68 14.63 -6.77
CA GLN A 802 -5.22 13.38 -7.31
C GLN A 802 -4.36 12.81 -8.45
N ILE A 803 -3.91 13.67 -9.37
CA ILE A 803 -3.01 13.26 -10.47
C ILE A 803 -1.66 12.81 -9.91
N THR A 804 -1.11 13.53 -8.93
CA THR A 804 0.17 13.17 -8.30
C THR A 804 0.11 11.84 -7.55
N GLU A 805 -0.98 11.59 -6.80
CA GLU A 805 -1.22 10.31 -6.13
C GLU A 805 -1.39 9.16 -7.14
N SER A 806 -2.14 9.40 -8.22
CA SER A 806 -2.33 8.42 -9.29
C SER A 806 -1.02 8.12 -10.04
N LEU A 807 -0.22 9.15 -10.30
CA LEU A 807 1.11 9.02 -10.92
C LEU A 807 2.02 8.13 -10.08
N LYS A 808 2.09 8.38 -8.76
CA LYS A 808 2.87 7.56 -7.83
C LYS A 808 2.42 6.11 -7.83
N ASN A 809 1.10 5.85 -7.91
CA ASN A 809 0.58 4.49 -8.00
C ASN A 809 0.96 3.82 -9.32
N SER A 810 0.88 4.54 -10.44
CA SER A 810 1.31 4.05 -11.76
C SER A 810 2.80 3.75 -11.81
N ASP A 811 3.65 4.61 -11.23
CA ASP A 811 5.09 4.40 -11.12
C ASP A 811 5.41 3.13 -10.34
N MET A 812 4.84 2.99 -9.14
CA MET A 812 5.05 1.81 -8.32
C MET A 812 4.59 0.52 -9.00
N SER A 813 3.48 0.56 -9.76
CA SER A 813 3.02 -0.60 -10.51
C SER A 813 3.91 -0.91 -11.71
N TYR A 814 4.36 0.10 -12.44
CA TYR A 814 5.33 -0.08 -13.52
C TYR A 814 6.61 -0.78 -13.02
N ASP A 815 7.21 -0.27 -11.94
CA ASP A 815 8.41 -0.87 -11.36
C ASP A 815 8.14 -2.29 -10.84
N PHE A 816 6.95 -2.53 -10.27
CA PHE A 816 6.52 -3.86 -9.83
C PHE A 816 6.48 -4.85 -10.99
N TYR A 817 5.76 -4.55 -12.08
CA TYR A 817 5.63 -5.48 -13.22
C TYR A 817 6.96 -5.66 -13.95
N ARG A 818 7.78 -4.61 -14.06
CA ARG A 818 9.12 -4.70 -14.65
C ARG A 818 10.05 -5.62 -13.86
N ARG A 819 10.03 -5.53 -12.52
CA ARG A 819 10.77 -6.44 -11.64
C ARG A 819 10.23 -7.87 -11.75
N LEU A 820 8.91 -8.02 -11.74
CA LEU A 820 8.25 -9.32 -11.79
C LEU A 820 8.51 -10.03 -13.12
N ALA A 821 8.46 -9.31 -14.24
CA ALA A 821 8.77 -9.82 -15.58
C ALA A 821 10.19 -10.39 -15.65
N LYS A 822 11.20 -9.66 -15.15
CA LYS A 822 12.58 -10.16 -15.10
C LYS A 822 12.70 -11.45 -14.30
N MET A 823 12.09 -11.49 -13.12
CA MET A 823 12.11 -12.68 -12.26
C MET A 823 11.41 -13.87 -12.91
N ILE A 824 10.27 -13.65 -13.57
CA ILE A 824 9.54 -14.68 -14.32
C ILE A 824 10.40 -15.22 -15.46
N THR A 825 11.09 -14.36 -16.22
CA THR A 825 11.97 -14.80 -17.31
C THR A 825 13.10 -15.69 -16.78
N THR A 826 13.76 -15.29 -15.68
CA THR A 826 14.81 -16.12 -15.06
C THR A 826 14.27 -17.47 -14.59
N GLN A 827 13.10 -17.49 -13.94
CA GLN A 827 12.48 -18.75 -13.49
C GLN A 827 12.04 -19.63 -14.67
N LYS A 828 11.54 -19.03 -15.75
CA LYS A 828 11.17 -19.75 -16.98
C LYS A 828 12.37 -20.44 -17.61
N THR A 829 13.49 -19.71 -17.79
CA THR A 829 14.73 -20.29 -18.33
C THR A 829 15.26 -21.41 -17.43
N GLN A 830 15.17 -21.27 -16.11
CA GLN A 830 15.55 -22.32 -15.17
C GLN A 830 14.69 -23.59 -15.35
N VAL A 831 13.36 -23.45 -15.46
CA VAL A 831 12.46 -24.60 -15.68
C VAL A 831 12.67 -25.25 -17.04
N GLU A 832 12.93 -24.46 -18.08
CA GLU A 832 13.20 -24.97 -19.43
C GLU A 832 14.52 -25.75 -19.50
N SER A 833 15.53 -25.36 -18.71
CA SER A 833 16.84 -26.02 -18.65
C SER A 833 16.81 -27.46 -18.14
N PHE A 834 15.75 -27.87 -17.42
CA PHE A 834 15.62 -29.24 -16.95
C PHE A 834 15.34 -30.18 -18.13
N SER A 835 16.35 -30.86 -18.64
CA SER A 835 16.18 -31.90 -19.65
C SER A 835 15.74 -33.20 -18.98
N PHE A 836 14.54 -33.66 -19.33
CA PHE A 836 14.08 -35.03 -19.02
C PHE A 836 14.25 -35.96 -20.22
N GLU A 837 14.65 -35.41 -21.38
CA GLU A 837 14.72 -36.08 -22.69
C GLU A 837 16.09 -36.71 -22.99
N ALA A 838 17.11 -36.55 -22.13
CA ALA A 838 18.39 -37.24 -22.29
C ALA A 838 18.31 -38.78 -22.08
N LEU A 839 17.11 -39.33 -21.87
CA LEU A 839 16.82 -40.76 -21.78
C LEU A 839 16.01 -41.29 -22.97
N HIS A 840 15.67 -40.45 -23.96
CA HIS A 840 14.89 -40.84 -25.15
C HIS A 840 15.56 -40.54 -26.49
N SER A 841 16.80 -40.05 -26.53
CA SER A 841 17.59 -40.07 -27.77
C SER A 841 18.36 -41.38 -27.90
N VAL A 842 17.64 -42.44 -28.24
CA VAL A 842 18.21 -43.56 -29.00
C VAL A 842 17.28 -43.74 -30.20
N ASP A 843 17.51 -42.89 -31.21
CA ASP A 843 17.11 -43.18 -32.59
C ASP A 843 18.08 -44.22 -33.19
#